data_AF-A0AA85F523-F1
#
_entry.id   AF-A0AA85F523-F1
#
_cell.length_a   1.000
_cell.length_b   1.000
_cell.length_c   1.000
_cell.angle_alpha   90.00
_cell.angle_beta   90.00
_cell.angle_gamma   90.00
#
_symmetry.space_group_name_H-M   'P 1'
#
loop_
_entity.id
_entity.type
_entity.pdbx_description
1 polymer ?
#
loop_
_entity_poly.entity_id
_entity_poly.type
_entity_poly.pdbx_seq_one_letter_code
_entity_poly.pdbx_strand_id
1 'polypeptide(L)'
;MTIILGIEGSANKLGVGIVRDGSVLANPRVTYITPPGEGFQPTETARFHQSHIIELVQKAIKEARVDPSELDAVAYTKGPGMGAPLLTVAVVARTLAQLWNKPLIGVNHCIAHIEMGRLITGAKSPIILYVSGGNTQIIAFVSGRYRIFGETIDIALGNCFDRFARIVNLSNDPSPGFNIEKLAKQGSKFFELPYAVKGMDVSFAGLLSFLEERAPKLLETGEYTVADLCFSLQETAFAMVVEITERAMAHCGVDEVLIVGGVGCNVRLQEMMNCMAKERGAKLFATDERFCIDNGAMIAHTGCLMFDAGLTFPLKDSVTSSSFHKLLLEYRLDFLGFQWVSEACGHIFKPLVIDAENFASLCYRQATLRCEYGGEYLAFKRYVQLFLKKFRTCHVDTIFVFGGCHSKEGSKLDTLLKRNLENFNKLSSALRDVNSISNLNSLDLNIDITPRLCRHVLVEILRESSVRYIACEREADISAAELAIYLQCPVTSGDSDFFIYRPIDDNQVYSFIPLSSILLDCKQRSPPCSVCKLNGALCYFISCKVLNNSGPFYKLKYPMLPLFATLVGNDITSNIHLPAIINSLIHTSDLQNTSYYQRRIHAIFNWLLCFRDMKQPLSLILSLYSENERDGIEETIRLGISDYFLNTSGENLAHALGFSNEQHISLSVPSSSKLGNPNILNSTTSWGSYFEDPFKFSKPILERNNDKDSIFHHWPKELIKRFKSLELIPSVLDCMYVRNGAVPRQVVEDIKSPNSIDEFMSKMRSILNGLIYGLENHLGTNEKLCGMENECVTEYRKSSNGHLTKTLVSLKPLKPPYAETPEFSFVSFFSQFLNLNLEKDFKPLEIQGLAVLLILWFRSSFHAQYKAKNIRTSPVGLALSCCAIAVHSNCEFLGRNNTFGDFSNSICTHLDKCADLAKSIYCQRNSPFFCIEDVHQLNELQSMASALNHLVALIEVLCPFYISNLDEFDTSHLKNSFISFYPLWMLFASGRLLYWIGRLLQSIDPSERFHKVINDWLPKLLIKTNFISQQQDCAQRDFTKLFNLINKLN
;
A
#
# COMPACT_ATOMS: atom_id res chain seq x y z
N MET A 1 -32.18 13.19 -16.12
CA MET A 1 -32.95 12.24 -16.94
C MET A 1 -31.97 11.74 -17.96
N THR A 2 -31.69 10.44 -17.94
CA THR A 2 -30.63 9.83 -18.73
C THR A 2 -31.25 8.87 -19.74
N ILE A 3 -31.00 9.12 -21.03
CA ILE A 3 -31.54 8.36 -22.17
C ILE A 3 -30.39 7.71 -22.93
N ILE A 4 -30.33 6.38 -22.91
CA ILE A 4 -29.23 5.62 -23.53
C ILE A 4 -29.77 4.69 -24.61
N LEU A 5 -29.08 4.66 -25.74
CA LEU A 5 -29.24 3.63 -26.76
C LEU A 5 -28.20 2.53 -26.52
N GLY A 6 -28.64 1.28 -26.38
CA GLY A 6 -27.79 0.11 -26.15
C GLY A 6 -27.84 -0.88 -27.31
N ILE A 7 -26.69 -1.41 -27.72
CA ILE A 7 -26.56 -2.39 -28.81
C ILE A 7 -25.94 -3.69 -28.29
N GLU A 8 -26.66 -4.79 -28.44
CA GLU A 8 -26.24 -6.15 -28.07
C GLU A 8 -26.08 -7.03 -29.31
N GLY A 9 -24.96 -7.74 -29.41
CA GLY A 9 -24.69 -8.69 -30.51
C GLY A 9 -23.46 -9.58 -30.25
N SER A 10 -23.32 -10.05 -29.01
CA SER A 10 -22.25 -10.95 -28.58
C SER A 10 -22.39 -12.38 -29.13
N ALA A 11 -23.61 -12.81 -29.43
CA ALA A 11 -23.95 -14.15 -29.88
C ALA A 11 -24.80 -14.12 -31.18
N ASN A 12 -25.67 -15.11 -31.39
CA ASN A 12 -26.56 -15.20 -32.56
C ASN A 12 -27.79 -14.27 -32.52
N LYS A 13 -28.03 -13.60 -31.38
CA LYS A 13 -29.05 -12.55 -31.26
C LYS A 13 -28.43 -11.18 -31.50
N LEU A 14 -29.18 -10.30 -32.15
CA LEU A 14 -28.86 -8.89 -32.31
C LEU A 14 -30.03 -8.06 -31.80
N GLY A 15 -29.77 -7.15 -30.86
CA GLY A 15 -30.79 -6.31 -30.25
C GLY A 15 -30.33 -4.86 -30.11
N VAL A 16 -31.28 -3.94 -30.25
CA VAL A 16 -31.08 -2.51 -29.96
C VAL A 16 -32.17 -2.09 -28.98
N GLY A 17 -31.79 -1.41 -27.90
CA GLY A 17 -32.74 -0.94 -26.90
C GLY A 17 -32.52 0.51 -26.54
N ILE A 18 -33.59 1.19 -26.13
CA ILE A 18 -33.52 2.56 -25.62
C ILE A 18 -34.17 2.57 -24.25
N VAL A 19 -33.44 3.06 -23.25
CA VAL A 19 -33.88 3.14 -21.85
C VAL A 19 -33.79 4.59 -21.38
N ARG A 20 -34.82 5.05 -20.67
CA ARG A 20 -34.88 6.37 -20.02
C ARG A 20 -35.17 6.18 -18.53
N ASP A 21 -34.21 6.53 -17.68
CA ASP A 21 -34.34 6.48 -16.21
C ASP A 21 -34.90 5.12 -15.69
N GLY A 22 -34.39 4.01 -16.24
CA GLY A 22 -34.84 2.66 -15.89
C GLY A 22 -36.14 2.20 -16.56
N SER A 23 -36.79 3.02 -17.38
CA SER A 23 -37.94 2.62 -18.20
C SER A 23 -37.49 2.23 -19.61
N VAL A 24 -37.89 1.04 -20.07
CA VAL A 24 -37.58 0.54 -21.42
C VAL A 24 -38.55 1.16 -22.42
N LEU A 25 -38.03 1.98 -23.35
CA LEU A 25 -38.80 2.67 -24.38
C LEU A 25 -38.88 1.87 -25.69
N ALA A 26 -37.82 1.13 -26.02
CA ALA A 26 -37.76 0.24 -27.17
C ALA A 26 -36.83 -0.94 -26.88
N ASN A 27 -37.11 -2.11 -27.46
CA ASN A 27 -36.26 -3.30 -27.35
C ASN A 27 -36.41 -4.28 -28.54
N PRO A 28 -36.35 -3.82 -29.80
CA PRO A 28 -36.42 -4.73 -30.94
C PRO A 28 -35.19 -5.66 -31.01
N ARG A 29 -35.43 -6.91 -31.44
CA ARG A 29 -34.42 -7.96 -31.55
C ARG A 29 -34.69 -8.86 -32.75
N VAL A 30 -33.62 -9.39 -33.34
CA VAL A 30 -33.64 -10.46 -34.34
C VAL A 30 -32.68 -11.58 -33.92
N THR A 31 -32.93 -12.79 -34.42
CA THR A 31 -32.14 -13.99 -34.11
C THR A 31 -31.68 -14.64 -35.40
N TYR A 32 -30.39 -14.96 -35.51
CA TYR A 32 -29.88 -15.83 -36.56
C TYR A 32 -30.18 -17.29 -36.20
N ILE A 33 -31.01 -17.94 -37.02
CA ILE A 33 -31.47 -19.33 -36.85
C ILE A 33 -30.83 -20.17 -37.96
N THR A 34 -30.07 -21.20 -37.57
CA THR A 34 -29.48 -22.18 -38.49
C THR A 34 -30.40 -23.39 -38.69
N PRO A 35 -30.25 -24.16 -39.79
CA PRO A 35 -30.98 -25.41 -39.98
C PRO A 35 -30.80 -26.41 -38.81
N PRO A 36 -31.76 -27.31 -38.57
CA PRO A 36 -31.62 -28.40 -37.59
C PRO A 36 -30.31 -29.18 -37.80
N GLY A 37 -29.64 -29.53 -36.70
CA GLY A 37 -28.34 -30.23 -36.75
C GLY A 37 -27.11 -29.32 -36.88
N GLU A 38 -27.29 -28.04 -37.24
CA GLU A 38 -26.19 -27.08 -37.42
C GLU A 38 -26.11 -26.04 -36.28
N GLY A 39 -24.89 -25.60 -35.96
CA GLY A 39 -24.65 -24.50 -35.00
C GLY A 39 -24.21 -23.22 -35.73
N PHE A 40 -24.59 -22.06 -35.20
CA PHE A 40 -24.23 -20.77 -35.79
C PHE A 40 -22.71 -20.51 -35.75
N GLN A 41 -22.13 -20.15 -36.90
CA GLN A 41 -20.72 -19.83 -36.99
C GLN A 41 -20.45 -18.32 -36.78
N PRO A 42 -19.30 -17.92 -36.21
CA PRO A 42 -19.00 -16.51 -35.94
C PRO A 42 -19.07 -15.62 -37.20
N THR A 43 -18.56 -16.10 -38.33
CA THR A 43 -18.50 -15.33 -39.58
C THR A 43 -19.88 -15.09 -40.18
N GLU A 44 -20.74 -16.10 -40.21
CA GLU A 44 -22.11 -16.03 -40.73
C GLU A 44 -22.98 -15.17 -39.82
N THR A 45 -22.83 -15.34 -38.50
CA THR A 45 -23.49 -14.49 -37.51
C THR A 45 -23.11 -13.02 -37.68
N ALA A 46 -21.83 -12.72 -37.92
CA ALA A 46 -21.39 -11.35 -38.15
C ALA A 46 -22.00 -10.75 -39.42
N ARG A 47 -22.08 -11.52 -40.53
CA ARG A 47 -22.75 -11.08 -41.77
C ARG A 47 -24.24 -10.81 -41.54
N PHE A 48 -24.91 -11.68 -40.78
CA PHE A 48 -26.30 -11.47 -40.38
C PHE A 48 -26.46 -10.19 -39.55
N HIS A 49 -25.56 -9.93 -38.59
CA HIS A 49 -25.62 -8.70 -37.80
C HIS A 49 -25.40 -7.46 -38.67
N GLN A 50 -24.45 -7.51 -39.61
CA GLN A 50 -24.16 -6.42 -40.55
C GLN A 50 -25.38 -6.06 -41.41
N SER A 51 -26.17 -7.05 -41.85
CA SER A 51 -27.34 -6.79 -42.70
C SER A 51 -28.55 -6.25 -41.95
N HIS A 52 -28.65 -6.41 -40.62
CA HIS A 52 -29.85 -6.04 -39.86
C HIS A 52 -29.65 -4.87 -38.87
N ILE A 53 -28.41 -4.58 -38.43
CA ILE A 53 -28.15 -3.65 -37.32
C ILE A 53 -28.65 -2.22 -37.58
N ILE A 54 -28.55 -1.71 -38.82
CA ILE A 54 -29.01 -0.36 -39.15
C ILE A 54 -30.53 -0.26 -39.10
N GLU A 55 -31.24 -1.26 -39.65
CA GLU A 55 -32.71 -1.33 -39.60
C GLU A 55 -33.20 -1.42 -38.16
N LEU A 56 -32.52 -2.21 -37.31
CA LEU A 56 -32.84 -2.33 -35.89
C LEU A 56 -32.65 -1.02 -35.12
N VAL A 57 -31.59 -0.27 -35.41
CA VAL A 57 -31.38 1.06 -34.80
C VAL A 57 -32.51 2.01 -35.20
N GLN A 58 -32.88 2.05 -36.49
CA GLN A 58 -33.98 2.88 -36.97
C GLN A 58 -35.32 2.49 -36.33
N LYS A 59 -35.57 1.19 -36.21
CA LYS A 59 -36.76 0.66 -35.55
C LYS A 59 -36.81 1.03 -34.07
N ALA A 60 -35.70 0.90 -33.34
CA ALA A 60 -35.62 1.26 -31.92
C ALA A 60 -35.89 2.76 -31.69
N ILE A 61 -35.30 3.64 -32.49
CA ILE A 61 -35.54 5.09 -32.45
C ILE A 61 -37.02 5.41 -32.70
N LYS A 62 -37.61 4.79 -33.72
CA LYS A 62 -39.02 4.99 -34.08
C LYS A 62 -39.98 4.49 -33.00
N GLU A 63 -39.71 3.32 -32.41
CA GLU A 63 -40.50 2.74 -31.32
C GLU A 63 -40.40 3.59 -30.05
N ALA A 64 -39.20 4.05 -29.68
CA ALA A 64 -38.99 4.90 -28.51
C ALA A 64 -39.55 6.32 -28.67
N ARG A 65 -39.77 6.76 -29.93
CA ARG A 65 -40.18 8.14 -30.27
C ARG A 65 -39.20 9.18 -29.70
N VAL A 66 -37.91 8.91 -29.82
CA VAL A 66 -36.82 9.75 -29.33
C VAL A 66 -36.02 10.26 -30.53
N ASP A 67 -35.75 11.55 -30.60
CA ASP A 67 -34.81 12.09 -31.59
C ASP A 67 -33.36 11.76 -31.17
N PRO A 68 -32.44 11.39 -32.08
CA PRO A 68 -31.05 11.09 -31.72
C PRO A 68 -30.33 12.21 -30.94
N SER A 69 -30.74 13.48 -31.11
CA SER A 69 -30.21 14.61 -30.34
C SER A 69 -30.56 14.54 -28.84
N GLU A 70 -31.64 13.86 -28.46
CA GLU A 70 -32.07 13.66 -27.07
C GLU A 70 -31.30 12.53 -26.36
N LEU A 71 -30.55 11.69 -27.08
CA LEU A 71 -29.75 10.64 -26.45
C LEU A 71 -28.59 11.25 -25.66
N ASP A 72 -28.31 10.73 -24.47
CA ASP A 72 -27.19 11.20 -23.65
C ASP A 72 -25.90 10.45 -23.98
N ALA A 73 -25.96 9.16 -24.33
CA ALA A 73 -24.83 8.37 -24.79
C ALA A 73 -25.26 7.11 -25.56
N VAL A 74 -24.28 6.47 -26.22
CA VAL A 74 -24.44 5.20 -26.94
C VAL A 74 -23.67 4.11 -26.18
N ALA A 75 -24.38 3.07 -25.76
CA ALA A 75 -23.82 1.89 -25.10
C ALA A 75 -23.76 0.70 -26.05
N TYR A 76 -22.75 -0.16 -25.89
CA TYR A 76 -22.61 -1.38 -26.67
C TYR A 76 -21.95 -2.50 -25.87
N THR A 77 -22.22 -3.74 -26.26
CA THR A 77 -21.57 -4.90 -25.66
C THR A 77 -20.09 -4.93 -26.03
N LYS A 78 -19.23 -4.68 -25.04
CA LYS A 78 -17.76 -4.75 -25.20
C LYS A 78 -17.24 -6.19 -25.13
N GLY A 79 -17.96 -7.04 -24.40
CA GLY A 79 -17.70 -8.47 -24.26
C GLY A 79 -18.24 -9.01 -22.93
N PRO A 80 -18.07 -10.31 -22.66
CA PRO A 80 -17.52 -11.33 -23.56
C PRO A 80 -18.46 -11.69 -24.72
N GLY A 81 -17.98 -12.45 -25.71
CA GLY A 81 -18.77 -12.86 -26.89
C GLY A 81 -17.92 -13.31 -28.08
N MET A 82 -18.59 -13.67 -29.18
CA MET A 82 -17.93 -14.04 -30.44
C MET A 82 -17.24 -12.82 -31.07
N GLY A 83 -15.98 -12.97 -31.46
CA GLY A 83 -15.15 -11.84 -31.91
C GLY A 83 -15.71 -11.05 -33.10
N ALA A 84 -16.10 -11.74 -34.18
CA ALA A 84 -16.59 -11.07 -35.39
C ALA A 84 -17.96 -10.36 -35.20
N PRO A 85 -18.96 -10.96 -34.52
CA PRO A 85 -20.18 -10.27 -34.11
C PRO A 85 -19.94 -9.04 -33.21
N LEU A 86 -19.10 -9.18 -32.18
CA LEU A 86 -18.75 -8.07 -31.28
C LEU A 86 -18.12 -6.89 -32.04
N LEU A 87 -17.22 -7.17 -32.97
CA LEU A 87 -16.57 -6.13 -33.78
C LEU A 87 -17.60 -5.37 -34.62
N THR A 88 -18.57 -6.07 -35.21
CA THR A 88 -19.66 -5.46 -35.99
C THR A 88 -20.45 -4.46 -35.13
N VAL A 89 -20.86 -4.87 -33.92
CA VAL A 89 -21.59 -4.02 -32.98
C VAL A 89 -20.76 -2.82 -32.55
N ALA A 90 -19.50 -3.02 -32.19
CA ALA A 90 -18.63 -1.95 -31.73
C ALA A 90 -18.36 -0.89 -32.81
N VAL A 91 -18.18 -1.31 -34.07
CA VAL A 91 -18.02 -0.38 -35.19
C VAL A 91 -19.26 0.50 -35.34
N VAL A 92 -20.45 -0.10 -35.36
CA VAL A 92 -21.70 0.68 -35.49
C VAL A 92 -21.91 1.62 -34.30
N ALA A 93 -21.69 1.15 -33.07
CA ALA A 93 -21.82 1.98 -31.88
C ALA A 93 -20.87 3.19 -31.91
N ARG A 94 -19.62 3.00 -32.31
CA ARG A 94 -18.63 4.09 -32.48
C ARG A 94 -19.08 5.07 -33.57
N THR A 95 -19.54 4.55 -34.71
CA THR A 95 -20.02 5.39 -35.80
C THR A 95 -21.20 6.25 -35.37
N LEU A 96 -22.18 5.69 -34.66
CA LEU A 96 -23.33 6.44 -34.15
C LEU A 96 -22.91 7.48 -33.10
N ALA A 97 -22.03 7.12 -32.16
CA ALA A 97 -21.49 8.04 -31.16
C ALA A 97 -20.77 9.23 -31.82
N GLN A 98 -19.98 8.99 -32.87
CA GLN A 98 -19.29 10.05 -33.62
C GLN A 98 -20.26 10.91 -34.43
N LEU A 99 -21.22 10.30 -35.14
CA LEU A 99 -22.20 11.01 -35.97
C LEU A 99 -23.11 11.92 -35.14
N TRP A 100 -23.56 11.45 -33.98
CA TRP A 100 -24.46 12.19 -33.09
C TRP A 100 -23.72 13.03 -32.05
N ASN A 101 -22.38 13.02 -32.07
CA ASN A 101 -21.52 13.66 -31.08
C ASN A 101 -21.91 13.31 -29.63
N LYS A 102 -22.09 12.00 -29.38
CA LYS A 102 -22.48 11.45 -28.08
C LYS A 102 -21.34 10.62 -27.47
N PRO A 103 -21.18 10.63 -26.14
CA PRO A 103 -20.28 9.71 -25.44
C PRO A 103 -20.58 8.24 -25.74
N LEU A 104 -19.53 7.40 -25.70
CA LEU A 104 -19.62 5.95 -25.91
C LEU A 104 -19.42 5.21 -24.59
N ILE A 105 -20.15 4.11 -24.38
CA ILE A 105 -20.08 3.29 -23.16
C ILE A 105 -19.90 1.82 -23.54
N GLY A 106 -18.79 1.21 -23.11
CA GLY A 106 -18.55 -0.22 -23.28
C GLY A 106 -19.08 -1.02 -22.10
N VAL A 107 -20.09 -1.85 -22.34
CA VAL A 107 -20.82 -2.61 -21.30
C VAL A 107 -20.38 -4.08 -21.27
N ASN A 108 -20.24 -4.65 -20.07
CA ASN A 108 -20.03 -6.08 -19.88
C ASN A 108 -21.37 -6.83 -20.05
N HIS A 109 -21.38 -7.84 -20.92
CA HIS A 109 -22.56 -8.63 -21.24
C HIS A 109 -23.18 -9.34 -20.03
N CYS A 110 -22.36 -10.01 -19.21
CA CYS A 110 -22.83 -10.75 -18.04
C CYS A 110 -23.44 -9.80 -17.01
N ILE A 111 -22.80 -8.66 -16.76
CA ILE A 111 -23.32 -7.66 -15.82
C ILE A 111 -24.65 -7.11 -16.33
N ALA A 112 -24.80 -6.90 -17.64
CA ALA A 112 -26.04 -6.39 -18.20
C ALA A 112 -27.24 -7.30 -17.94
N HIS A 113 -27.05 -8.62 -18.05
CA HIS A 113 -28.05 -9.61 -17.65
C HIS A 113 -28.47 -9.46 -16.18
N ILE A 114 -27.49 -9.31 -15.28
CA ILE A 114 -27.75 -9.13 -13.84
C ILE A 114 -28.54 -7.84 -13.58
N GLU A 115 -28.11 -6.74 -14.18
CA GLU A 115 -28.70 -5.42 -13.95
C GLU A 115 -30.12 -5.30 -14.47
N MET A 116 -30.36 -5.81 -15.68
CA MET A 116 -31.72 -5.89 -16.19
C MET A 116 -32.58 -6.81 -15.32
N GLY A 117 -32.03 -7.95 -14.86
CA GLY A 117 -32.73 -8.85 -13.95
C GLY A 117 -33.18 -8.15 -12.68
N ARG A 118 -32.30 -7.36 -12.06
CA ARG A 118 -32.62 -6.60 -10.85
C ARG A 118 -33.63 -5.48 -11.07
N LEU A 119 -33.52 -4.76 -12.18
CA LEU A 119 -34.46 -3.70 -12.55
C LEU A 119 -35.89 -4.26 -12.67
N ILE A 120 -36.06 -5.36 -13.41
CA ILE A 120 -37.38 -5.91 -13.72
C ILE A 120 -37.99 -6.65 -12.54
N THR A 121 -37.17 -7.36 -11.76
CA THR A 121 -37.65 -8.23 -10.68
C THR A 121 -37.66 -7.56 -9.31
N GLY A 122 -36.93 -6.45 -9.14
CA GLY A 122 -36.76 -5.77 -7.86
C GLY A 122 -35.79 -6.47 -6.89
N ALA A 123 -35.03 -7.48 -7.35
CA ALA A 123 -34.06 -8.20 -6.53
C ALA A 123 -32.97 -7.25 -5.99
N LYS A 124 -32.68 -7.31 -4.68
CA LYS A 124 -31.82 -6.33 -3.99
C LYS A 124 -30.42 -6.82 -3.74
N SER A 125 -30.22 -8.06 -3.32
CA SER A 125 -28.88 -8.62 -3.13
C SER A 125 -28.88 -10.13 -3.33
N PRO A 126 -29.27 -10.62 -4.52
CA PRO A 126 -29.40 -12.04 -4.76
C PRO A 126 -28.06 -12.75 -4.99
N ILE A 127 -28.03 -14.06 -4.73
CA ILE A 127 -27.16 -14.98 -5.48
C ILE A 127 -27.70 -15.05 -6.89
N ILE A 128 -26.83 -14.85 -7.88
CA ILE A 128 -27.20 -14.89 -9.29
C ILE A 128 -26.75 -16.21 -9.91
N LEU A 129 -27.70 -16.97 -10.44
CA LEU A 129 -27.42 -18.04 -11.39
C LEU A 129 -27.47 -17.46 -12.81
N TYR A 130 -26.31 -17.29 -13.44
CA TYR A 130 -26.21 -16.88 -14.84
C TYR A 130 -26.01 -18.09 -15.75
N VAL A 131 -27.03 -18.44 -16.53
CA VAL A 131 -27.05 -19.60 -17.43
C VAL A 131 -27.48 -19.21 -18.85
N SER A 132 -26.52 -19.28 -19.78
CA SER A 132 -26.72 -18.95 -21.19
C SER A 132 -26.08 -20.01 -22.10
N GLY A 133 -26.17 -19.81 -23.42
CA GLY A 133 -25.45 -20.64 -24.39
C GLY A 133 -23.92 -20.57 -24.23
N GLY A 134 -23.38 -19.47 -23.70
CA GLY A 134 -21.94 -19.25 -23.55
C GLY A 134 -21.42 -19.26 -22.12
N ASN A 135 -22.29 -19.19 -21.11
CA ASN A 135 -21.88 -19.03 -19.71
C ASN A 135 -22.72 -19.90 -18.76
N THR A 136 -22.09 -20.40 -17.70
CA THR A 136 -22.76 -20.99 -16.54
C THR A 136 -21.96 -20.62 -15.30
N GLN A 137 -22.48 -19.68 -14.52
CA GLN A 137 -21.77 -19.05 -13.41
C GLN A 137 -22.71 -18.77 -12.24
N ILE A 138 -22.21 -18.97 -11.02
CA ILE A 138 -22.82 -18.52 -9.78
C ILE A 138 -22.10 -17.25 -9.35
N ILE A 139 -22.84 -16.14 -9.35
CA ILE A 139 -22.30 -14.81 -9.13
C ILE A 139 -22.95 -14.23 -7.88
N ALA A 140 -22.21 -13.52 -7.05
CA ALA A 140 -22.80 -12.68 -6.00
C ALA A 140 -22.06 -11.36 -5.89
N PHE A 141 -22.78 -10.32 -5.47
CA PHE A 141 -22.17 -9.02 -5.20
C PHE A 141 -21.53 -9.03 -3.81
N VAL A 142 -20.19 -9.15 -3.76
CA VAL A 142 -19.44 -9.23 -2.51
C VAL A 142 -18.21 -8.34 -2.58
N SER A 143 -18.01 -7.51 -1.56
CA SER A 143 -16.90 -6.54 -1.47
C SER A 143 -16.81 -5.62 -2.69
N GLY A 144 -17.96 -5.07 -3.12
CA GLY A 144 -18.06 -4.10 -4.21
C GLY A 144 -17.93 -4.67 -5.62
N ARG A 145 -17.90 -6.00 -5.79
CA ARG A 145 -17.71 -6.63 -7.11
C ARG A 145 -18.70 -7.78 -7.29
N TYR A 146 -19.10 -8.01 -8.53
CA TYR A 146 -19.73 -9.27 -8.91
C TYR A 146 -18.66 -10.35 -8.96
N ARG A 147 -18.69 -11.30 -8.03
CA ARG A 147 -17.71 -12.37 -7.93
C ARG A 147 -18.32 -13.68 -8.35
N ILE A 148 -17.56 -14.47 -9.09
CA ILE A 148 -17.90 -15.85 -9.41
C ILE A 148 -17.51 -16.72 -8.21
N PHE A 149 -18.51 -17.35 -7.60
CA PHE A 149 -18.36 -18.32 -6.51
C PHE A 149 -18.21 -19.75 -7.04
N GLY A 150 -18.79 -20.01 -8.21
CA GLY A 150 -18.66 -21.26 -8.92
C GLY A 150 -18.98 -21.08 -10.40
N GLU A 151 -18.36 -21.86 -11.26
CA GLU A 151 -18.60 -21.82 -12.71
C GLU A 151 -18.49 -23.18 -13.37
N THR A 152 -18.90 -23.27 -14.64
CA THR A 152 -18.55 -24.43 -15.45
C THR A 152 -17.05 -24.47 -15.71
N ILE A 153 -16.44 -25.66 -15.55
CA ILE A 153 -15.03 -25.88 -15.87
C ILE A 153 -14.80 -26.31 -17.33
N ASP A 154 -15.88 -26.55 -18.10
CA ASP A 154 -15.82 -26.97 -19.50
C ASP A 154 -16.73 -26.16 -20.44
N ILE A 155 -17.89 -26.68 -20.82
CA ILE A 155 -18.89 -26.04 -21.68
C ILE A 155 -20.02 -25.46 -20.83
N ALA A 156 -20.68 -24.41 -21.32
CA ALA A 156 -21.87 -23.90 -20.66
C ALA A 156 -23.07 -24.85 -20.81
N LEU A 157 -24.00 -24.79 -19.86
CA LEU A 157 -25.23 -25.57 -19.85
C LEU A 157 -26.06 -25.36 -21.14
N GLY A 158 -26.18 -24.12 -21.61
CA GLY A 158 -26.89 -23.86 -22.87
C GLY A 158 -26.19 -24.49 -24.07
N ASN A 159 -24.85 -24.48 -24.13
CA ASN A 159 -24.11 -25.18 -25.20
C ASN A 159 -24.30 -26.70 -25.13
N CYS A 160 -24.36 -27.28 -23.92
CA CYS A 160 -24.69 -28.69 -23.72
C CYS A 160 -26.05 -29.02 -24.37
N PHE A 161 -27.07 -28.19 -24.12
CA PHE A 161 -28.40 -28.34 -24.72
C PHE A 161 -28.37 -28.14 -26.25
N ASP A 162 -27.71 -27.09 -26.74
CA ASP A 162 -27.61 -26.80 -28.16
C ASP A 162 -26.86 -27.90 -28.94
N ARG A 163 -25.85 -28.54 -28.33
CA ARG A 163 -25.17 -29.70 -28.91
C ARG A 163 -26.05 -30.94 -28.87
N PHE A 164 -26.73 -31.17 -27.76
CA PHE A 164 -27.63 -32.32 -27.66
C PHE A 164 -28.76 -32.26 -28.69
N ALA A 165 -29.39 -31.09 -28.84
CA ALA A 165 -30.42 -30.85 -29.85
C ALA A 165 -29.93 -31.18 -31.27
N ARG A 166 -28.66 -30.91 -31.58
CA ARG A 166 -28.06 -31.26 -32.89
C ARG A 166 -27.91 -32.76 -33.09
N ILE A 167 -27.53 -33.52 -32.05
CA ILE A 167 -27.41 -34.99 -32.12
C ILE A 167 -28.76 -35.63 -32.47
N VAL A 168 -29.84 -35.14 -31.87
CA VAL A 168 -31.20 -35.64 -32.07
C VAL A 168 -31.96 -34.90 -33.18
N ASN A 169 -31.25 -34.07 -33.96
CA ASN A 169 -31.77 -33.30 -35.10
C ASN A 169 -33.04 -32.46 -34.79
N LEU A 170 -33.07 -31.82 -33.61
CA LEU A 170 -34.13 -30.91 -33.22
C LEU A 170 -33.98 -29.52 -33.86
N SER A 171 -35.12 -28.85 -34.03
CA SER A 171 -35.16 -27.50 -34.61
C SER A 171 -34.41 -26.49 -33.74
N ASN A 172 -33.74 -25.53 -34.39
CA ASN A 172 -33.16 -24.37 -33.74
C ASN A 172 -34.16 -23.19 -33.62
N ASP A 173 -35.39 -23.32 -34.13
CA ASP A 173 -36.45 -22.32 -34.08
C ASP A 173 -37.50 -22.67 -32.99
N PRO A 174 -37.82 -21.78 -32.04
CA PRO A 174 -37.22 -20.46 -31.80
C PRO A 174 -35.84 -20.52 -31.11
N SER A 175 -35.56 -21.60 -30.39
CA SER A 175 -34.23 -21.95 -29.90
C SER A 175 -34.12 -23.45 -29.60
N PRO A 176 -32.92 -24.05 -29.62
CA PRO A 176 -32.75 -25.48 -29.33
C PRO A 176 -33.17 -25.83 -27.90
N GLY A 177 -32.77 -25.01 -26.92
CA GLY A 177 -33.14 -25.19 -25.51
C GLY A 177 -34.65 -25.19 -25.26
N PHE A 178 -35.41 -24.33 -25.95
CA PHE A 178 -36.88 -24.33 -25.86
C PHE A 178 -37.50 -25.61 -26.44
N ASN A 179 -36.97 -26.11 -27.55
CA ASN A 179 -37.47 -27.35 -28.16
C ASN A 179 -37.14 -28.58 -27.31
N ILE A 180 -35.98 -28.61 -26.64
CA ILE A 180 -35.66 -29.62 -25.61
C ILE A 180 -36.68 -29.54 -24.47
N GLU A 181 -36.99 -28.36 -23.95
CA GLU A 181 -38.00 -28.17 -22.90
C GLU A 181 -39.39 -28.66 -23.28
N LYS A 182 -39.82 -28.35 -24.51
CA LYS A 182 -41.12 -28.79 -25.01
C LYS A 182 -41.22 -30.31 -25.11
N LEU A 183 -40.14 -30.97 -25.54
CA LEU A 183 -40.08 -32.43 -25.65
C LEU A 183 -39.88 -33.13 -24.31
N ALA A 184 -39.11 -32.55 -23.39
CA ALA A 184 -38.90 -33.09 -22.05
C ALA A 184 -40.24 -33.29 -21.30
N LYS A 185 -41.24 -32.43 -21.53
CA LYS A 185 -42.60 -32.57 -20.97
C LYS A 185 -43.35 -33.83 -21.43
N GLN A 186 -42.91 -34.47 -22.51
CA GLN A 186 -43.48 -35.71 -23.04
C GLN A 186 -42.68 -36.94 -22.60
N GLY A 187 -41.51 -36.75 -21.98
CA GLY A 187 -40.70 -37.83 -21.45
C GLY A 187 -41.35 -38.46 -20.22
N SER A 188 -41.23 -39.77 -20.10
CA SER A 188 -41.82 -40.57 -19.01
C SER A 188 -40.80 -41.47 -18.31
N LYS A 189 -39.65 -41.73 -18.95
CA LYS A 189 -38.61 -42.62 -18.45
C LYS A 189 -37.32 -41.85 -18.17
N PHE A 190 -36.79 -41.97 -16.96
CA PHE A 190 -35.50 -41.38 -16.57
C PHE A 190 -34.34 -42.31 -16.96
N PHE A 191 -33.35 -41.77 -17.65
CA PHE A 191 -32.09 -42.42 -17.99
C PHE A 191 -30.97 -41.82 -17.13
N GLU A 192 -30.25 -42.68 -16.42
CA GLU A 192 -29.21 -42.24 -15.49
C GLU A 192 -28.01 -41.62 -16.25
N LEU A 193 -27.69 -40.37 -15.92
CA LEU A 193 -26.61 -39.61 -16.52
C LEU A 193 -25.53 -39.25 -15.48
N PRO A 194 -24.28 -39.03 -15.92
CA PRO A 194 -23.21 -38.62 -15.00
C PRO A 194 -23.53 -37.31 -14.26
N TYR A 195 -23.45 -37.32 -12.93
CA TYR A 195 -23.68 -36.17 -12.08
C TYR A 195 -22.35 -35.55 -11.61
N ALA A 196 -21.95 -34.42 -12.19
CA ALA A 196 -20.57 -33.90 -12.08
C ALA A 196 -20.48 -32.52 -11.41
N VAL A 197 -20.73 -32.48 -10.09
CA VAL A 197 -20.53 -31.30 -9.23
C VAL A 197 -19.20 -31.41 -8.47
N LYS A 198 -18.40 -30.33 -8.46
CA LYS A 198 -17.13 -30.25 -7.73
C LYS A 198 -17.11 -28.98 -6.86
N GLY A 199 -17.51 -29.10 -5.60
CA GLY A 199 -17.62 -27.94 -4.72
C GLY A 199 -18.74 -27.00 -5.19
N MET A 200 -18.41 -25.81 -5.69
CA MET A 200 -19.37 -24.89 -6.32
C MET A 200 -19.29 -24.89 -7.85
N ASP A 201 -18.38 -25.69 -8.43
CA ASP A 201 -18.20 -25.78 -9.88
C ASP A 201 -18.95 -26.97 -10.49
N VAL A 202 -19.23 -26.90 -11.79
CA VAL A 202 -19.94 -27.94 -12.57
C VAL A 202 -19.20 -28.31 -13.86
N SER A 203 -19.45 -29.52 -14.37
CA SER A 203 -18.88 -30.02 -15.63
C SER A 203 -19.97 -30.69 -16.46
N PHE A 204 -20.20 -30.23 -17.69
CA PHE A 204 -21.24 -30.75 -18.58
C PHE A 204 -20.68 -31.53 -19.78
N ALA A 205 -19.38 -31.44 -20.07
CA ALA A 205 -18.79 -32.14 -21.21
C ALA A 205 -18.90 -33.66 -21.09
N GLY A 206 -18.66 -34.21 -19.90
CA GLY A 206 -18.78 -35.65 -19.65
C GLY A 206 -20.23 -36.16 -19.76
N LEU A 207 -21.19 -35.34 -19.32
CA LEU A 207 -22.62 -35.63 -19.47
C LEU A 207 -23.00 -35.66 -20.96
N LEU A 208 -22.55 -34.66 -21.74
CA LEU A 208 -22.83 -34.59 -23.17
C LEU A 208 -22.18 -35.74 -23.95
N SER A 209 -20.90 -36.04 -23.71
CA SER A 209 -20.21 -37.13 -24.44
C SER A 209 -20.85 -38.48 -24.18
N PHE A 210 -21.38 -38.70 -22.97
CA PHE A 210 -22.10 -39.91 -22.61
C PHE A 210 -23.40 -40.05 -23.41
N LEU A 211 -24.14 -38.95 -23.58
CA LEU A 211 -25.32 -38.90 -24.44
C LEU A 211 -24.96 -39.04 -25.93
N GLU A 212 -23.88 -38.39 -26.40
CA GLU A 212 -23.39 -38.52 -27.78
C GLU A 212 -23.11 -39.99 -28.16
N GLU A 213 -22.49 -40.75 -27.27
CA GLU A 213 -22.16 -42.16 -27.52
C GLU A 213 -23.39 -43.09 -27.46
N ARG A 214 -24.31 -42.86 -26.51
CA ARG A 214 -25.38 -43.81 -26.19
C ARG A 214 -26.73 -43.49 -26.83
N ALA A 215 -27.05 -42.21 -27.04
CA ALA A 215 -28.35 -41.82 -27.57
C ALA A 215 -28.69 -42.51 -28.91
N PRO A 216 -27.78 -42.62 -29.91
CA PRO A 216 -28.11 -43.30 -31.17
C PRO A 216 -28.54 -44.75 -30.97
N LYS A 217 -27.83 -45.49 -30.10
CA LYS A 217 -28.13 -46.90 -29.81
C LYS A 217 -29.46 -47.05 -29.06
N LEU A 218 -29.71 -46.19 -28.07
CA LEU A 218 -30.93 -46.23 -27.25
C LEU A 218 -32.18 -45.88 -28.06
N LEU A 219 -32.04 -44.99 -29.04
CA LEU A 219 -33.11 -44.62 -29.96
C LEU A 219 -33.36 -45.72 -31.01
N GLU A 220 -32.32 -46.38 -31.50
CA GLU A 220 -32.42 -47.49 -32.46
C GLU A 220 -33.08 -48.72 -31.85
N THR A 221 -32.78 -49.05 -30.59
CA THR A 221 -33.43 -50.16 -29.87
C THR A 221 -34.88 -49.85 -29.49
N GLY A 222 -35.30 -48.58 -29.55
CA GLY A 222 -36.61 -48.10 -29.11
C GLY A 222 -36.81 -48.16 -27.59
N GLU A 223 -35.75 -48.38 -26.81
CA GLU A 223 -35.84 -48.51 -25.35
C GLU A 223 -36.11 -47.17 -24.64
N TYR A 224 -35.69 -46.06 -25.28
CA TYR A 224 -35.93 -44.69 -24.86
C TYR A 224 -36.33 -43.85 -26.06
N THR A 225 -37.20 -42.86 -25.85
CA THR A 225 -37.54 -41.86 -26.86
C THR A 225 -36.65 -40.63 -26.75
N VAL A 226 -36.63 -39.78 -27.79
CA VAL A 226 -35.95 -38.47 -27.72
C VAL A 226 -36.51 -37.62 -26.57
N ALA A 227 -37.82 -37.73 -26.30
CA ALA A 227 -38.48 -37.04 -25.19
C ALA A 227 -37.96 -37.50 -23.83
N ASP A 228 -37.74 -38.82 -23.63
CA ASP A 228 -37.16 -39.39 -22.41
C ASP A 228 -35.72 -38.90 -22.18
N LEU A 229 -34.92 -38.81 -23.24
CA LEU A 229 -33.54 -38.31 -23.14
C LEU A 229 -33.51 -36.79 -22.87
N CYS A 230 -34.41 -36.00 -23.47
CA CYS A 230 -34.56 -34.57 -23.16
C CYS A 230 -34.95 -34.35 -21.70
N PHE A 231 -35.90 -35.15 -21.19
CA PHE A 231 -36.30 -35.15 -19.79
C PHE A 231 -35.12 -35.46 -18.86
N SER A 232 -34.41 -36.56 -19.12
CA SER A 232 -33.29 -37.01 -18.29
C SER A 232 -32.12 -36.01 -18.25
N LEU A 233 -31.83 -35.39 -19.40
CA LEU A 233 -30.83 -34.33 -19.53
C LEU A 233 -31.20 -33.10 -18.68
N GLN A 234 -32.46 -32.65 -18.74
CA GLN A 234 -32.92 -31.51 -17.95
C GLN A 234 -32.85 -31.78 -16.45
N GLU A 235 -33.40 -32.91 -15.98
CA GLU A 235 -33.41 -33.23 -14.55
C GLU A 235 -31.98 -33.30 -13.99
N THR A 236 -31.07 -33.98 -14.69
CA THR A 236 -29.68 -34.13 -14.23
C THR A 236 -28.96 -32.78 -14.20
N ALA A 237 -29.00 -32.04 -15.32
CA ALA A 237 -28.22 -30.81 -15.44
C ALA A 237 -28.78 -29.66 -14.57
N PHE A 238 -30.11 -29.59 -14.41
CA PHE A 238 -30.74 -28.60 -13.54
C PHE A 238 -30.51 -28.89 -12.06
N ALA A 239 -30.55 -30.15 -11.64
CA ALA A 239 -30.21 -30.52 -10.26
C ALA A 239 -28.78 -30.09 -9.90
N MET A 240 -27.81 -30.29 -10.82
CA MET A 240 -26.43 -29.85 -10.63
C MET A 240 -26.31 -28.33 -10.38
N VAL A 241 -27.01 -27.50 -11.19
CA VAL A 241 -26.94 -26.03 -11.01
C VAL A 241 -27.72 -25.54 -9.79
N VAL A 242 -28.80 -26.23 -9.40
CA VAL A 242 -29.53 -25.94 -8.15
C VAL A 242 -28.64 -26.22 -6.94
N GLU A 243 -27.92 -27.36 -6.92
CA GLU A 243 -27.01 -27.72 -5.82
C GLU A 243 -25.90 -26.68 -5.61
N ILE A 244 -25.21 -26.25 -6.67
CA ILE A 244 -24.14 -25.24 -6.52
C ILE A 244 -24.69 -23.86 -6.15
N THR A 245 -25.92 -23.55 -6.58
CA THR A 245 -26.59 -22.29 -6.21
C THR A 245 -26.93 -22.30 -4.72
N GLU A 246 -27.47 -23.41 -4.21
CA GLU A 246 -27.76 -23.58 -2.79
C GLU A 246 -26.49 -23.50 -1.93
N ARG A 247 -25.39 -24.14 -2.35
CA ARG A 247 -24.09 -24.05 -1.68
C ARG A 247 -23.60 -22.60 -1.59
N ALA A 248 -23.74 -21.83 -2.67
CA ALA A 248 -23.36 -20.42 -2.67
C ALA A 248 -24.26 -19.55 -1.78
N MET A 249 -25.57 -19.81 -1.76
CA MET A 249 -26.50 -19.15 -0.83
C MET A 249 -26.14 -19.43 0.62
N ALA A 250 -25.79 -20.67 0.96
CA ALA A 250 -25.32 -21.06 2.28
C ALA A 250 -24.02 -20.33 2.66
N HIS A 251 -23.07 -20.26 1.73
CA HIS A 251 -21.78 -19.62 1.95
C HIS A 251 -21.89 -18.10 2.16
N CYS A 252 -22.80 -17.44 1.42
CA CYS A 252 -22.96 -15.99 1.49
C CYS A 252 -23.99 -15.52 2.53
N GLY A 253 -24.82 -16.41 3.07
CA GLY A 253 -25.91 -16.05 3.99
C GLY A 253 -26.97 -15.18 3.33
N VAL A 254 -27.36 -15.51 2.09
CA VAL A 254 -28.27 -14.71 1.26
C VAL A 254 -29.59 -15.46 1.01
N ASP A 255 -30.71 -14.75 1.17
CA ASP A 255 -32.08 -15.28 1.06
C ASP A 255 -32.80 -14.88 -0.24
N GLU A 256 -32.07 -14.37 -1.23
CA GLU A 256 -32.59 -14.07 -2.57
C GLU A 256 -31.76 -14.82 -3.62
N VAL A 257 -32.43 -15.42 -4.61
CA VAL A 257 -31.78 -16.00 -5.79
C VAL A 257 -32.38 -15.39 -7.05
N LEU A 258 -31.53 -15.01 -8.01
CA LEU A 258 -31.92 -14.42 -9.28
C LEU A 258 -31.40 -15.29 -10.42
N ILE A 259 -32.28 -15.73 -11.31
CA ILE A 259 -31.88 -16.47 -12.52
C ILE A 259 -31.87 -15.52 -13.71
N VAL A 260 -30.76 -15.49 -14.44
CA VAL A 260 -30.57 -14.69 -15.66
C VAL A 260 -29.90 -15.49 -16.78
N GLY A 261 -29.98 -14.97 -18.01
CA GLY A 261 -29.50 -15.63 -19.22
C GLY A 261 -30.57 -16.50 -19.89
N GLY A 262 -30.31 -16.88 -21.14
CA GLY A 262 -31.32 -17.52 -22.00
C GLY A 262 -31.85 -18.88 -21.51
N VAL A 263 -31.05 -19.66 -20.77
CA VAL A 263 -31.53 -20.91 -20.14
C VAL A 263 -32.40 -20.60 -18.92
N GLY A 264 -32.26 -19.40 -18.34
CA GLY A 264 -33.10 -18.92 -17.25
C GLY A 264 -34.57 -18.75 -17.61
N CYS A 265 -34.92 -18.71 -18.90
CA CYS A 265 -36.32 -18.71 -19.35
C CYS A 265 -37.00 -20.09 -19.17
N ASN A 266 -36.24 -21.16 -18.94
CA ASN A 266 -36.76 -22.52 -18.83
C ASN A 266 -37.59 -22.69 -17.55
N VAL A 267 -38.86 -23.05 -17.69
CA VAL A 267 -39.77 -23.08 -16.54
C VAL A 267 -39.45 -24.22 -15.58
N ARG A 268 -38.90 -25.33 -16.08
CA ARG A 268 -38.51 -26.47 -15.25
C ARG A 268 -37.33 -26.13 -14.33
N LEU A 269 -36.33 -25.41 -14.82
CA LEU A 269 -35.25 -24.86 -13.99
C LEU A 269 -35.80 -23.89 -12.93
N GLN A 270 -36.72 -23.00 -13.31
CA GLN A 270 -37.35 -22.08 -12.36
C GLN A 270 -38.15 -22.82 -11.28
N GLU A 271 -38.88 -23.88 -11.64
CA GLU A 271 -39.60 -24.74 -10.69
C GLU A 271 -38.65 -25.40 -9.67
N MET A 272 -37.57 -26.03 -10.14
CA MET A 272 -36.60 -26.70 -9.26
C MET A 272 -35.90 -25.70 -8.33
N MET A 273 -35.49 -24.53 -8.86
CA MET A 273 -34.89 -23.47 -8.04
C MET A 273 -35.88 -22.88 -7.03
N ASN A 274 -37.16 -22.75 -7.38
CA ASN A 274 -38.21 -22.28 -6.48
C ASN A 274 -38.46 -23.26 -5.35
N CYS A 275 -38.38 -24.57 -5.61
CA CYS A 275 -38.48 -25.60 -4.58
C CYS A 275 -37.37 -25.44 -3.54
N MET A 276 -36.11 -25.38 -3.99
CA MET A 276 -34.95 -25.16 -3.13
C MET A 276 -35.06 -23.84 -2.36
N ALA A 277 -35.40 -22.74 -3.04
CA ALA A 277 -35.54 -21.43 -2.39
C ALA A 277 -36.62 -21.46 -1.30
N LYS A 278 -37.79 -22.07 -1.56
CA LYS A 278 -38.88 -22.18 -0.58
C LYS A 278 -38.49 -23.02 0.64
N GLU A 279 -37.84 -24.16 0.44
CA GLU A 279 -37.36 -25.03 1.53
C GLU A 279 -36.34 -24.31 2.42
N ARG A 280 -35.58 -23.38 1.84
CA ARG A 280 -34.60 -22.54 2.56
C ARG A 280 -35.20 -21.28 3.21
N GLY A 281 -36.46 -20.96 2.94
CA GLY A 281 -37.07 -19.68 3.34
C GLY A 281 -36.61 -18.47 2.52
N ALA A 282 -36.02 -18.70 1.35
CA ALA A 282 -35.52 -17.71 0.41
C ALA A 282 -36.53 -17.38 -0.71
N LYS A 283 -36.24 -16.34 -1.50
CA LYS A 283 -37.06 -15.89 -2.63
C LYS A 283 -36.36 -16.10 -3.97
N LEU A 284 -37.06 -16.71 -4.92
CA LEU A 284 -36.64 -16.78 -6.31
C LEU A 284 -37.15 -15.56 -7.11
N PHE A 285 -36.25 -14.96 -7.88
CA PHE A 285 -36.52 -13.99 -8.91
C PHE A 285 -36.07 -14.54 -10.27
N ALA A 286 -36.92 -14.40 -11.27
CA ALA A 286 -36.61 -14.75 -12.66
C ALA A 286 -37.18 -13.68 -13.59
N THR A 287 -36.51 -13.47 -14.72
CA THR A 287 -36.98 -12.55 -15.76
C THR A 287 -37.87 -13.28 -16.76
N ASP A 288 -38.74 -12.53 -17.44
CA ASP A 288 -39.53 -13.07 -18.55
C ASP A 288 -38.74 -13.13 -19.87
N GLU A 289 -39.34 -13.77 -20.89
CA GLU A 289 -38.77 -14.00 -22.22
C GLU A 289 -38.20 -12.76 -22.93
N ARG A 290 -38.71 -11.57 -22.60
CA ARG A 290 -38.29 -10.31 -23.21
C ARG A 290 -36.89 -9.90 -22.75
N PHE A 291 -36.51 -10.29 -21.53
CA PHE A 291 -35.29 -9.84 -20.86
C PHE A 291 -34.29 -10.95 -20.54
N CYS A 292 -34.72 -12.22 -20.43
CA CYS A 292 -33.80 -13.34 -20.18
C CYS A 292 -32.93 -13.68 -21.40
N ILE A 293 -33.45 -13.52 -22.61
CA ILE A 293 -32.68 -13.66 -23.86
C ILE A 293 -31.91 -12.36 -24.13
N ASP A 294 -30.68 -12.46 -24.64
CA ASP A 294 -29.82 -11.33 -25.03
C ASP A 294 -30.62 -10.23 -25.75
N ASN A 295 -30.52 -8.98 -25.29
CA ASN A 295 -31.34 -7.87 -25.77
C ASN A 295 -30.59 -6.53 -25.68
N GLY A 296 -31.02 -5.52 -26.43
CA GLY A 296 -30.36 -4.21 -26.39
C GLY A 296 -30.71 -3.39 -25.14
N ALA A 297 -31.89 -3.62 -24.55
CA ALA A 297 -32.34 -2.88 -23.38
C ALA A 297 -31.45 -3.13 -22.14
N MET A 298 -30.93 -4.35 -21.94
CA MET A 298 -30.02 -4.63 -20.82
C MET A 298 -28.71 -3.85 -20.93
N ILE A 299 -28.21 -3.67 -22.16
CA ILE A 299 -27.03 -2.86 -22.45
C ILE A 299 -27.33 -1.38 -22.24
N ALA A 300 -28.49 -0.91 -22.70
CA ALA A 300 -28.92 0.47 -22.50
C ALA A 300 -29.10 0.81 -21.02
N HIS A 301 -29.76 -0.07 -20.25
CA HIS A 301 -29.96 0.13 -18.81
C HIS A 301 -28.65 0.18 -18.05
N THR A 302 -27.76 -0.79 -18.28
CA THR A 302 -26.43 -0.81 -17.66
C THR A 302 -25.61 0.42 -18.08
N GLY A 303 -25.76 0.84 -19.35
CA GLY A 303 -25.22 2.09 -19.85
C GLY A 303 -25.75 3.32 -19.12
N CYS A 304 -27.05 3.38 -18.78
CA CYS A 304 -27.63 4.48 -17.98
C CYS A 304 -26.95 4.52 -16.62
N LEU A 305 -26.90 3.37 -15.94
CA LEU A 305 -26.27 3.27 -14.64
C LEU A 305 -24.79 3.71 -14.71
N MET A 306 -24.06 3.30 -15.75
CA MET A 306 -22.65 3.67 -15.95
C MET A 306 -22.46 5.17 -16.25
N PHE A 307 -23.31 5.73 -17.10
CA PHE A 307 -23.30 7.14 -17.46
C PHE A 307 -23.59 8.03 -16.26
N ASP A 308 -24.59 7.66 -15.46
CA ASP A 308 -25.00 8.40 -14.26
C ASP A 308 -23.88 8.46 -13.21
N ALA A 309 -22.97 7.48 -13.20
CA ALA A 309 -21.76 7.49 -12.39
C ALA A 309 -20.55 8.18 -13.05
N GLY A 310 -20.74 8.83 -14.20
CA GLY A 310 -19.71 9.57 -14.92
C GLY A 310 -18.75 8.69 -15.74
N LEU A 311 -19.12 7.45 -16.06
CA LEU A 311 -18.28 6.57 -16.87
C LEU A 311 -18.56 6.76 -18.36
N THR A 312 -17.52 7.16 -19.10
CA THR A 312 -17.52 7.23 -20.56
C THR A 312 -16.21 6.66 -21.10
N PHE A 313 -16.24 6.15 -22.34
CA PHE A 313 -15.09 5.50 -22.97
C PHE A 313 -14.59 6.33 -24.17
N PRO A 314 -13.31 6.76 -24.15
CA PRO A 314 -12.65 7.25 -25.34
C PRO A 314 -12.64 6.17 -26.44
N LEU A 315 -12.67 6.58 -27.71
CA LEU A 315 -12.65 5.65 -28.85
C LEU A 315 -11.47 4.67 -28.79
N LYS A 316 -10.29 5.12 -28.36
CA LYS A 316 -9.09 4.29 -28.18
C LYS A 316 -9.28 3.12 -27.17
N ASP A 317 -10.15 3.30 -26.18
CA ASP A 317 -10.37 2.36 -25.08
C ASP A 317 -11.62 1.48 -25.32
N SER A 318 -12.26 1.62 -26.48
CA SER A 318 -13.48 0.92 -26.87
C SER A 318 -13.24 -0.45 -27.56
N VAL A 319 -12.05 -1.04 -27.40
CA VAL A 319 -11.70 -2.33 -28.01
C VAL A 319 -12.55 -3.47 -27.44
N THR A 320 -13.04 -4.37 -28.30
CA THR A 320 -13.82 -5.55 -27.90
C THR A 320 -12.91 -6.69 -27.46
N SER A 321 -13.40 -7.58 -26.59
CA SER A 321 -12.63 -8.76 -26.17
C SER A 321 -13.51 -10.01 -26.10
N SER A 322 -13.05 -11.09 -26.75
CA SER A 322 -13.65 -12.43 -26.66
C SER A 322 -13.37 -13.10 -25.31
N SER A 323 -12.30 -12.68 -24.62
CA SER A 323 -11.85 -13.21 -23.32
C SER A 323 -12.15 -12.27 -22.16
N PHE A 324 -13.17 -11.40 -22.30
CA PHE A 324 -13.65 -10.49 -21.26
C PHE A 324 -14.36 -11.21 -20.10
N HIS A 325 -14.01 -12.47 -19.85
CA HIS A 325 -14.41 -13.27 -18.70
C HIS A 325 -13.50 -13.01 -17.49
N LYS A 326 -12.22 -12.64 -17.72
CA LYS A 326 -11.18 -12.46 -16.67
C LYS A 326 -10.72 -11.01 -16.45
N LEU A 327 -11.17 -10.06 -17.26
CA LEU A 327 -10.93 -8.63 -17.07
C LEU A 327 -12.27 -7.91 -17.01
N LEU A 328 -12.56 -7.34 -15.84
CA LEU A 328 -13.70 -6.46 -15.52
C LEU A 328 -15.04 -7.15 -15.21
N LEU A 329 -15.04 -8.05 -14.23
CA LEU A 329 -16.15 -8.21 -13.25
C LEU A 329 -16.13 -7.10 -12.17
N GLU A 330 -15.49 -5.97 -12.47
CA GLU A 330 -15.29 -4.84 -11.55
C GLU A 330 -16.32 -3.71 -11.73
N TYR A 331 -17.30 -3.84 -12.62
CA TYR A 331 -18.16 -2.73 -13.00
C TYR A 331 -19.64 -2.98 -12.73
N ARG A 332 -20.00 -2.89 -11.44
CA ARG A 332 -21.25 -2.24 -11.05
C ARG A 332 -20.99 -1.31 -9.88
N LEU A 333 -20.83 -0.04 -10.24
CA LEU A 333 -21.54 1.15 -9.75
C LEU A 333 -21.78 1.38 -8.27
N ASP A 334 -20.95 0.75 -7.44
CA ASP A 334 -20.56 1.31 -6.15
C ASP A 334 -19.04 1.60 -6.13
N PHE A 335 -18.33 1.34 -7.23
CA PHE A 335 -16.91 1.63 -7.42
C PHE A 335 -16.64 3.11 -7.77
N LEU A 336 -17.15 3.97 -6.90
CA LEU A 336 -16.28 4.90 -6.21
C LEU A 336 -15.17 4.07 -5.53
N GLY A 337 -14.12 3.72 -6.28
CA GLY A 337 -13.10 2.75 -5.85
C GLY A 337 -12.67 3.04 -4.43
N PHE A 338 -12.92 2.07 -3.52
CA PHE A 338 -12.96 2.24 -2.07
C PHE A 338 -12.62 3.67 -1.68
N GLN A 339 -13.59 4.54 -1.88
CA GLN A 339 -13.46 5.83 -1.27
C GLN A 339 -13.43 5.52 0.19
N TRP A 340 -12.48 6.12 0.88
CA TRP A 340 -12.73 6.43 2.26
C TRP A 340 -13.91 7.42 2.28
N VAL A 341 -15.11 6.93 2.00
CA VAL A 341 -16.29 7.43 2.65
C VAL A 341 -16.08 6.93 4.06
N SER A 342 -15.55 7.80 4.90
CA SER A 342 -15.98 7.74 6.26
C SER A 342 -17.52 7.65 6.21
N GLU A 343 -18.09 6.54 6.65
CA GLU A 343 -19.43 6.64 7.25
C GLU A 343 -19.39 7.66 8.41
N ALA A 344 -18.20 8.03 8.89
CA ALA A 344 -17.89 9.10 9.80
C ALA A 344 -17.63 10.47 9.13
N CYS A 345 -18.61 11.05 8.43
CA CYS A 345 -18.75 12.51 8.56
C CYS A 345 -19.50 12.87 9.86
N GLY A 346 -19.94 11.87 10.64
CA GLY A 346 -20.51 12.05 11.97
C GLY A 346 -20.15 10.96 12.95
N HIS A 347 -19.57 11.43 14.06
CA HIS A 347 -19.60 10.83 15.40
C HIS A 347 -18.79 9.58 15.71
N ILE A 348 -18.06 8.94 14.77
CA ILE A 348 -17.01 7.97 15.13
C ILE A 348 -15.81 8.08 14.18
N PHE A 349 -14.92 9.07 14.41
CA PHE A 349 -13.66 9.19 13.66
C PHE A 349 -12.74 8.02 14.03
N LYS A 350 -12.71 6.96 13.22
CA LYS A 350 -11.68 5.93 13.34
C LYS A 350 -10.37 6.47 12.76
N PRO A 351 -9.24 6.43 13.50
CA PRO A 351 -7.97 6.93 13.01
C PRO A 351 -7.43 6.07 11.86
N LEU A 352 -6.42 6.55 11.15
CA LEU A 352 -5.64 5.78 10.19
C LEU A 352 -4.24 5.60 10.76
N VAL A 353 -3.84 4.37 11.03
CA VAL A 353 -2.47 4.06 11.44
C VAL A 353 -1.58 4.02 10.20
N ILE A 354 -0.44 4.71 10.25
CA ILE A 354 0.49 4.86 9.13
C ILE A 354 1.88 4.40 9.59
N ASP A 355 2.46 3.45 8.86
CA ASP A 355 3.90 3.14 8.94
C ASP A 355 4.71 4.33 8.42
N ALA A 356 5.42 5.00 9.32
CA ALA A 356 6.01 6.29 9.07
C ALA A 356 7.23 6.23 8.15
N GLU A 357 8.09 5.22 8.28
CA GLU A 357 9.28 5.04 7.45
C GLU A 357 8.90 4.74 6.00
N ASN A 358 7.93 3.84 5.80
CA ASN A 358 7.40 3.51 4.49
C ASN A 358 6.73 4.74 3.86
N PHE A 359 5.97 5.50 4.66
CA PHE A 359 5.36 6.76 4.23
C PHE A 359 6.39 7.79 3.77
N ALA A 360 7.45 7.99 4.54
CA ALA A 360 8.51 8.93 4.21
C ALA A 360 9.18 8.55 2.88
N SER A 361 9.52 7.27 2.71
CA SER A 361 10.14 6.74 1.49
C SER A 361 9.22 6.89 0.26
N LEU A 362 7.92 6.60 0.41
CA LEU A 362 6.96 6.80 -0.67
C LEU A 362 6.85 8.27 -1.07
N CYS A 363 6.67 9.16 -0.09
CA CYS A 363 6.54 10.60 -0.35
C CYS A 363 7.75 11.14 -1.10
N TYR A 364 8.95 10.72 -0.70
CA TYR A 364 10.18 11.14 -1.35
C TYR A 364 10.24 10.69 -2.82
N ARG A 365 9.88 9.43 -3.10
CA ARG A 365 9.86 8.86 -4.45
C ARG A 365 8.77 9.46 -5.34
N GLN A 366 7.54 9.60 -4.84
CA GLN A 366 6.42 10.18 -5.60
C GLN A 366 6.62 11.66 -5.90
N ALA A 367 7.34 12.38 -5.04
CA ALA A 367 7.72 13.77 -5.28
C ALA A 367 8.87 13.93 -6.28
N THR A 368 9.48 12.83 -6.76
CA THR A 368 10.61 12.82 -7.69
C THR A 368 11.79 13.70 -7.23
N LEU A 369 12.03 13.73 -5.91
CA LEU A 369 13.06 14.57 -5.31
C LEU A 369 14.45 13.99 -5.52
N ARG A 370 15.44 14.86 -5.71
CA ARG A 370 16.84 14.51 -6.00
C ARG A 370 17.50 13.94 -4.74
N CYS A 371 17.86 12.66 -4.77
CA CYS A 371 18.52 11.97 -3.65
C CYS A 371 20.05 12.11 -3.71
N GLU A 372 20.61 12.30 -4.91
CA GLU A 372 22.05 12.26 -5.15
C GLU A 372 22.84 13.41 -4.50
N TYR A 373 22.16 14.50 -4.12
CA TYR A 373 22.77 15.64 -3.45
C TYR A 373 22.63 15.62 -1.91
N GLY A 374 22.21 14.49 -1.33
CA GLY A 374 22.02 14.36 0.12
C GLY A 374 20.67 14.86 0.64
N GLY A 375 19.74 15.23 -0.24
CA GLY A 375 18.33 15.50 0.07
C GLY A 375 17.84 16.93 -0.19
N GLU A 376 16.53 17.07 -0.40
CA GLU A 376 15.78 18.29 -0.70
C GLU A 376 14.69 18.47 0.37
N TYR A 377 15.10 18.80 1.60
CA TYR A 377 14.26 18.65 2.78
C TYR A 377 13.13 19.70 2.87
N LEU A 378 13.30 20.90 2.31
CA LEU A 378 12.20 21.88 2.26
C LEU A 378 11.12 21.46 1.26
N ALA A 379 11.52 20.92 0.10
CA ALA A 379 10.60 20.39 -0.89
C ALA A 379 9.87 19.15 -0.36
N PHE A 380 10.58 18.25 0.33
CA PHE A 380 9.99 17.11 1.04
C PHE A 380 8.96 17.56 2.08
N LYS A 381 9.30 18.55 2.91
CA LYS A 381 8.38 19.15 3.89
C LYS A 381 7.09 19.64 3.27
N ARG A 382 7.19 20.42 2.20
CA ARG A 382 6.02 20.90 1.45
C ARG A 382 5.17 19.74 0.95
N TYR A 383 5.80 18.72 0.36
CA TYR A 383 5.09 17.58 -0.20
C TYR A 383 4.31 16.80 0.86
N VAL A 384 4.93 16.51 2.01
CA VAL A 384 4.25 15.85 3.14
C VAL A 384 3.12 16.73 3.70
N GLN A 385 3.32 18.05 3.82
CA GLN A 385 2.26 18.95 4.26
C GLN A 385 1.04 18.94 3.33
N LEU A 386 1.23 18.76 2.01
CA LEU A 386 0.12 18.57 1.08
C LEU A 386 -0.66 17.28 1.35
N PHE A 387 0.01 16.18 1.71
CA PHE A 387 -0.65 14.94 2.13
C PHE A 387 -1.47 15.16 3.39
N LEU A 388 -0.85 15.72 4.44
CA LEU A 388 -1.53 15.97 5.71
C LEU A 388 -2.72 16.93 5.54
N LYS A 389 -2.61 17.92 4.65
CA LYS A 389 -3.72 18.81 4.29
C LYS A 389 -4.85 18.02 3.64
N LYS A 390 -4.55 17.14 2.68
CA LYS A 390 -5.56 16.31 1.99
C LYS A 390 -6.27 15.34 2.94
N PHE A 391 -5.55 14.71 3.86
CA PHE A 391 -6.15 13.88 4.92
C PHE A 391 -7.07 14.71 5.81
N ARG A 392 -6.64 15.90 6.25
CA ARG A 392 -7.47 16.83 7.02
C ARG A 392 -8.73 17.28 6.26
N THR A 393 -8.63 17.59 4.97
CA THR A 393 -9.80 17.93 4.13
C THR A 393 -10.81 16.78 4.07
N CYS A 394 -10.35 15.54 4.11
CA CYS A 394 -11.21 14.35 4.13
C CYS A 394 -11.59 13.88 5.55
N HIS A 395 -11.27 14.67 6.58
CA HIS A 395 -11.47 14.33 7.99
C HIS A 395 -10.88 12.97 8.40
N VAL A 396 -9.72 12.62 7.85
CA VAL A 396 -8.94 11.44 8.26
C VAL A 396 -8.01 11.86 9.38
N ASP A 397 -8.23 11.34 10.59
CA ASP A 397 -7.29 11.47 11.71
C ASP A 397 -6.15 10.46 11.50
N THR A 398 -4.90 10.92 11.46
CA THR A 398 -3.75 10.06 11.13
C THR A 398 -2.85 9.88 12.34
N ILE A 399 -2.40 8.65 12.57
CA ILE A 399 -1.44 8.28 13.61
C ILE A 399 -0.22 7.67 12.94
N PHE A 400 0.95 8.26 13.14
CA PHE A 400 2.21 7.76 12.58
C PHE A 400 2.95 6.88 13.59
N VAL A 401 3.27 5.65 13.19
CA VAL A 401 4.03 4.71 14.00
C VAL A 401 5.41 4.55 13.40
N PHE A 402 6.45 4.82 14.20
CA PHE A 402 7.84 4.72 13.81
C PHE A 402 8.53 3.51 14.44
N GLY A 403 9.43 2.89 13.70
CA GLY A 403 10.26 1.80 14.18
C GLY A 403 11.25 2.24 15.27
N GLY A 404 11.43 1.34 16.25
CA GLY A 404 12.40 1.42 17.34
C GLY A 404 13.76 0.80 16.99
N CYS A 405 14.36 0.15 17.98
CA CYS A 405 15.58 -0.64 17.81
C CYS A 405 15.28 -1.98 17.10
N HIS A 406 16.29 -2.61 16.50
CA HIS A 406 16.13 -3.94 15.90
C HIS A 406 15.91 -5.04 16.96
N SER A 407 15.58 -6.26 16.50
CA SER A 407 15.37 -7.42 17.38
C SER A 407 16.60 -7.72 18.25
N LYS A 408 16.37 -8.12 19.51
CA LYS A 408 17.44 -8.45 20.47
C LYS A 408 18.38 -9.54 19.96
N GLU A 409 17.86 -10.50 19.20
CA GLU A 409 18.57 -11.69 18.71
C GLU A 409 19.50 -11.40 17.52
N GLY A 410 19.41 -10.22 16.91
CA GLY A 410 20.21 -9.88 15.73
C GLY A 410 19.73 -10.57 14.45
N SER A 411 18.53 -11.15 14.43
CA SER A 411 17.96 -11.86 13.27
C SER A 411 17.93 -11.01 12.00
N LYS A 412 17.70 -9.70 12.12
CA LYS A 412 17.65 -8.78 10.98
C LYS A 412 19.02 -8.36 10.43
N LEU A 413 20.10 -8.69 11.14
CA LEU A 413 21.45 -8.25 10.80
C LEU A 413 21.85 -8.68 9.39
N ASP A 414 21.62 -9.95 9.02
CA ASP A 414 21.98 -10.48 7.72
C ASP A 414 21.20 -9.81 6.58
N THR A 415 19.90 -9.56 6.77
CA THR A 415 19.08 -8.78 5.84
C THR A 415 19.66 -7.37 5.65
N LEU A 416 20.03 -6.69 6.74
CA LEU A 416 20.60 -5.35 6.69
C LEU A 416 21.96 -5.34 5.98
N LEU A 417 22.85 -6.29 6.28
CA LEU A 417 24.15 -6.42 5.62
C LEU A 417 23.98 -6.61 4.11
N LYS A 418 23.08 -7.50 3.69
CA LYS A 418 22.78 -7.75 2.28
C LYS A 418 22.21 -6.51 1.58
N ARG A 419 21.20 -5.85 2.18
CA ARG A 419 20.58 -4.63 1.61
C ARG A 419 21.59 -3.50 1.48
N ASN A 420 22.47 -3.31 2.46
CA ASN A 420 23.54 -2.32 2.38
C ASN A 420 24.52 -2.64 1.24
N LEU A 421 24.97 -3.91 1.12
CA LEU A 421 25.84 -4.34 0.03
C LEU A 421 25.22 -4.10 -1.35
N GLU A 422 23.94 -4.42 -1.53
CA GLU A 422 23.21 -4.13 -2.78
C GLU A 422 23.18 -2.62 -3.09
N ASN A 423 22.96 -1.78 -2.08
CA ASN A 423 22.98 -0.33 -2.23
C ASN A 423 24.37 0.22 -2.57
N PHE A 424 25.44 -0.32 -1.97
CA PHE A 424 26.82 0.02 -2.35
C PHE A 424 27.12 -0.33 -3.80
N ASN A 425 26.66 -1.49 -4.27
CA ASN A 425 26.85 -1.91 -5.66
C ASN A 425 26.11 -0.97 -6.63
N LYS A 426 24.87 -0.59 -6.30
CA LYS A 426 24.10 0.40 -7.08
C LYS A 426 24.81 1.75 -7.16
N LEU A 427 25.27 2.27 -6.02
CA LEU A 427 26.00 3.54 -5.95
C LEU A 427 27.33 3.46 -6.72
N SER A 428 28.07 2.36 -6.59
CA SER A 428 29.33 2.12 -7.32
C SER A 428 29.12 2.05 -8.84
N SER A 429 28.01 1.47 -9.30
CA SER A 429 27.65 1.46 -10.72
C SER A 429 27.34 2.86 -11.21
N ALA A 430 26.45 3.58 -10.51
CA ALA A 430 26.03 4.92 -10.88
C ALA A 430 27.22 5.90 -10.97
N LEU A 431 28.17 5.83 -10.05
CA LEU A 431 29.37 6.68 -10.05
C LEU A 431 30.37 6.33 -11.16
N ARG A 432 30.41 5.08 -11.65
CA ARG A 432 31.23 4.69 -12.80
C ARG A 432 30.68 5.29 -14.10
N ASP A 433 29.37 5.23 -14.28
CA ASP A 433 28.68 5.73 -15.48
C ASP A 433 28.78 7.26 -15.61
N VAL A 434 28.84 8.00 -14.50
CA VAL A 434 29.03 9.47 -14.54
C VAL A 434 30.40 9.88 -15.09
N ASN A 435 31.43 9.06 -14.87
CA ASN A 435 32.79 9.38 -15.33
C ASN A 435 32.99 9.12 -16.83
N SER A 436 32.06 8.45 -17.51
CA SER A 436 32.14 8.15 -18.95
C SER A 436 31.32 9.09 -19.84
N ILE A 437 30.49 9.97 -19.26
CA ILE A 437 29.54 10.81 -20.00
C ILE A 437 29.98 12.28 -19.98
N SER A 438 30.01 12.91 -21.16
CA SER A 438 30.48 14.30 -21.37
C SER A 438 29.42 15.39 -21.10
N ASN A 439 28.16 15.03 -20.86
CA ASN A 439 27.04 15.98 -20.78
C ASN A 439 26.13 15.75 -19.56
N LEU A 440 26.30 16.53 -18.49
CA LEU A 440 25.56 16.38 -17.23
C LEU A 440 24.14 16.98 -17.23
N ASN A 441 23.70 17.63 -18.30
CA ASN A 441 22.35 18.19 -18.36
C ASN A 441 21.25 17.14 -18.56
N SER A 442 21.60 15.88 -18.85
CA SER A 442 20.66 14.76 -19.05
C SER A 442 20.84 13.61 -18.06
N LEU A 443 21.67 13.74 -17.02
CA LEU A 443 21.92 12.69 -16.03
C LEU A 443 20.98 12.84 -14.84
N ASP A 444 19.86 12.12 -14.91
CA ASP A 444 19.17 11.65 -13.71
C ASP A 444 20.00 10.50 -13.14
N LEU A 445 20.93 10.83 -12.24
CA LEU A 445 21.58 9.85 -11.38
C LEU A 445 20.48 9.12 -10.61
N ASN A 446 20.02 7.98 -11.12
CA ASN A 446 18.91 7.22 -10.55
C ASN A 446 19.38 6.45 -9.30
N ILE A 447 19.73 7.20 -8.26
CA ILE A 447 20.17 6.70 -6.95
C ILE A 447 18.95 6.68 -6.03
N ASP A 448 18.31 5.51 -5.92
CA ASP A 448 17.19 5.29 -4.99
C ASP A 448 17.69 4.97 -3.57
N ILE A 449 18.42 5.92 -2.96
CA ILE A 449 18.84 5.86 -1.56
C ILE A 449 18.16 7.00 -0.81
N THR A 450 17.29 6.66 0.14
CA THR A 450 16.54 7.67 0.91
C THR A 450 17.51 8.56 1.73
N PRO A 451 17.41 9.89 1.65
CA PRO A 451 18.32 10.80 2.37
C PRO A 451 18.29 10.66 3.89
N ARG A 452 19.42 11.02 4.52
CA ARG A 452 19.72 10.72 5.93
C ARG A 452 18.72 11.33 6.91
N LEU A 453 18.33 12.58 6.70
CA LEU A 453 17.46 13.31 7.62
C LEU A 453 15.97 13.13 7.34
N CYS A 454 15.57 12.30 6.38
CA CYS A 454 14.17 12.11 5.98
C CYS A 454 13.26 11.79 7.19
N ARG A 455 13.70 10.88 8.08
CA ARG A 455 13.00 10.54 9.34
C ARG A 455 12.83 11.76 10.25
N HIS A 456 13.92 12.48 10.52
CA HIS A 456 13.91 13.63 11.42
C HIS A 456 13.00 14.74 10.90
N VAL A 457 13.11 15.04 9.60
CA VAL A 457 12.31 16.07 8.96
C VAL A 457 10.83 15.68 8.99
N LEU A 458 10.48 14.40 8.79
CA LEU A 458 9.10 13.93 8.97
C LEU A 458 8.60 14.19 10.40
N VAL A 459 9.40 13.88 11.43
CA VAL A 459 9.04 14.15 12.84
C VAL A 459 8.82 15.65 13.08
N GLU A 460 9.69 16.52 12.57
CA GLU A 460 9.52 17.97 12.67
C GLU A 460 8.20 18.41 12.01
N ILE A 461 7.86 17.88 10.83
CA ILE A 461 6.61 18.19 10.12
C ILE A 461 5.37 17.75 10.89
N LEU A 462 5.38 16.53 11.43
CA LEU A 462 4.26 15.97 12.20
C LEU A 462 4.03 16.78 13.48
N ARG A 463 5.11 17.15 14.17
CA ARG A 463 5.07 18.00 15.36
C ARG A 463 4.52 19.39 15.05
N GLU A 464 5.04 20.07 14.04
CA GLU A 464 4.53 21.37 13.57
C GLU A 464 3.05 21.30 13.15
N SER A 465 2.61 20.15 12.63
CA SER A 465 1.24 19.91 12.18
C SER A 465 0.30 19.41 13.27
N SER A 466 0.79 19.21 14.51
CA SER A 466 0.04 18.61 15.63
C SER A 466 -0.58 17.25 15.28
N VAL A 467 0.09 16.44 14.46
CA VAL A 467 -0.32 15.08 14.11
C VAL A 467 0.23 14.11 15.15
N ARG A 468 -0.59 13.15 15.60
CA ARG A 468 -0.15 12.15 16.58
C ARG A 468 0.88 11.20 15.96
N TYR A 469 1.94 10.92 16.69
CA TYR A 469 2.94 9.94 16.30
C TYR A 469 3.61 9.31 17.53
N ILE A 470 4.16 8.12 17.37
CA ILE A 470 4.85 7.40 18.44
C ILE A 470 5.97 6.51 17.87
N ALA A 471 7.10 6.45 18.57
CA ALA A 471 8.12 5.43 18.32
C ALA A 471 7.85 4.17 19.14
N CYS A 472 7.91 3.03 18.48
CA CYS A 472 7.90 1.73 19.12
C CYS A 472 9.25 1.46 19.79
N GLU A 473 9.25 0.58 20.79
CA GLU A 473 10.49 0.09 21.41
C GLU A 473 11.37 -0.65 20.38
N ARG A 474 10.70 -1.50 19.61
CA ARG A 474 11.28 -2.33 18.55
C ARG A 474 10.61 -2.01 17.22
N GLU A 475 10.72 -2.91 16.25
CA GLU A 475 10.19 -2.69 14.90
C GLU A 475 8.68 -2.39 14.91
N ALA A 476 8.27 -1.48 14.02
CA ALA A 476 6.93 -0.91 14.05
C ALA A 476 5.87 -1.82 13.44
N ASP A 477 6.24 -2.79 12.60
CA ASP A 477 5.31 -3.49 11.71
C ASP A 477 4.18 -4.17 12.50
N ILE A 478 4.56 -5.05 13.44
CA ILE A 478 3.64 -5.72 14.36
C ILE A 478 2.91 -4.70 15.25
N SER A 479 3.64 -3.72 15.79
CA SER A 479 3.09 -2.71 16.71
C SER A 479 2.00 -1.84 16.06
N ALA A 480 2.19 -1.47 14.80
CA ALA A 480 1.25 -0.69 14.01
C ALA A 480 0.01 -1.52 13.67
N ALA A 481 0.20 -2.81 13.33
CA ALA A 481 -0.91 -3.74 13.15
C ALA A 481 -1.72 -3.93 14.44
N GLU A 482 -1.07 -4.14 15.58
CA GLU A 482 -1.73 -4.29 16.88
C GLU A 482 -2.47 -3.02 17.31
N LEU A 483 -1.87 -1.84 17.11
CA LEU A 483 -2.53 -0.56 17.37
C LEU A 483 -3.77 -0.39 16.50
N ALA A 484 -3.70 -0.74 15.21
CA ALA A 484 -4.82 -0.67 14.30
C ALA A 484 -5.96 -1.63 14.69
N ILE A 485 -5.65 -2.84 15.16
CA ILE A 485 -6.64 -3.77 15.71
C ILE A 485 -7.29 -3.19 16.95
N TYR A 486 -6.50 -2.69 17.90
CA TYR A 486 -6.99 -2.13 19.16
C TYR A 486 -7.94 -0.94 18.90
N LEU A 487 -7.53 -0.02 18.03
CA LEU A 487 -8.35 1.14 17.62
C LEU A 487 -9.46 0.78 16.61
N GLN A 488 -9.55 -0.49 16.21
CA GLN A 488 -10.47 -1.03 15.20
C GLN A 488 -10.49 -0.22 13.90
N CYS A 489 -9.31 0.14 13.42
CA CYS A 489 -9.14 1.07 12.32
C CYS A 489 -8.20 0.53 11.24
N PRO A 490 -8.15 1.15 10.04
CA PRO A 490 -7.23 0.72 9.00
C PRO A 490 -5.78 1.03 9.35
N VAL A 491 -4.87 0.27 8.75
CA VAL A 491 -3.44 0.57 8.72
C VAL A 491 -2.95 0.66 7.28
N THR A 492 -1.96 1.51 7.05
CA THR A 492 -1.31 1.64 5.75
C THR A 492 0.21 1.55 5.88
N SER A 493 0.80 0.74 5.01
CA SER A 493 2.24 0.51 4.90
C SER A 493 2.59 0.12 3.46
N GLY A 494 3.86 0.26 3.09
CA GLY A 494 4.44 -0.33 1.88
C GLY A 494 4.94 -1.76 2.10
N ASP A 495 4.94 -2.25 3.34
CA ASP A 495 5.41 -3.58 3.71
C ASP A 495 4.33 -4.65 3.44
N SER A 496 4.77 -5.77 2.86
CA SER A 496 3.92 -6.91 2.53
C SER A 496 3.53 -7.75 3.74
N ASP A 497 4.19 -7.59 4.89
CA ASP A 497 3.88 -8.39 6.07
C ASP A 497 2.53 -8.00 6.69
N PHE A 498 2.07 -6.77 6.45
CA PHE A 498 0.72 -6.32 6.81
C PHE A 498 -0.42 -7.03 6.06
N PHE A 499 -0.11 -7.84 5.02
CA PHE A 499 -1.09 -8.74 4.41
C PHE A 499 -1.30 -10.02 5.25
N ILE A 500 -0.32 -10.36 6.09
CA ILE A 500 -0.23 -11.64 6.79
C ILE A 500 -0.60 -11.50 8.27
N TYR A 501 -0.25 -10.38 8.92
CA TYR A 501 -0.52 -10.17 10.35
C TYR A 501 -2.00 -10.39 10.69
N ARG A 502 -2.27 -11.36 11.56
CA ARG A 502 -3.61 -11.72 12.04
C ARG A 502 -3.58 -12.19 13.48
N PRO A 503 -4.63 -11.91 14.27
CA PRO A 503 -4.81 -12.57 15.56
C PRO A 503 -5.11 -14.05 15.37
N ILE A 504 -4.90 -14.81 16.45
CA ILE A 504 -5.07 -16.28 16.49
C ILE A 504 -6.54 -16.68 16.26
N ASP A 505 -7.47 -15.83 16.68
CA ASP A 505 -8.90 -16.02 16.47
C ASP A 505 -9.35 -15.32 15.17
N ASP A 506 -9.97 -16.07 14.24
CA ASP A 506 -10.41 -15.65 12.90
C ASP A 506 -11.35 -14.41 12.85
N ASN A 507 -11.68 -13.81 14.00
CA ASN A 507 -12.76 -12.83 14.16
C ASN A 507 -12.34 -11.36 14.11
N GLN A 508 -11.05 -11.01 14.09
CA GLN A 508 -10.63 -9.62 14.05
C GLN A 508 -9.48 -9.37 13.07
N VAL A 509 -9.80 -8.92 11.86
CA VAL A 509 -8.80 -8.49 10.87
C VAL A 509 -8.96 -7.00 10.66
N TYR A 510 -7.90 -6.24 10.87
CA TYR A 510 -7.86 -4.82 10.50
C TYR A 510 -7.86 -4.67 8.97
N SER A 511 -8.29 -3.53 8.44
CA SER A 511 -8.21 -3.27 7.01
C SER A 511 -6.80 -2.81 6.64
N PHE A 512 -6.11 -3.54 5.77
CA PHE A 512 -4.84 -3.11 5.21
C PHE A 512 -5.04 -2.29 3.94
N ILE A 513 -4.43 -1.10 3.90
CA ILE A 513 -4.41 -0.23 2.73
C ILE A 513 -2.96 -0.16 2.25
N PRO A 514 -2.61 -0.82 1.13
CA PRO A 514 -1.28 -0.65 0.55
C PRO A 514 -1.03 0.83 0.30
N LEU A 515 0.10 1.36 0.78
CA LEU A 515 0.36 2.79 0.71
C LEU A 515 0.39 3.30 -0.75
N SER A 516 0.86 2.46 -1.68
CA SER A 516 0.84 2.72 -3.13
C SER A 516 -0.56 2.83 -3.73
N SER A 517 -1.60 2.41 -3.01
CA SER A 517 -2.98 2.45 -3.48
C SER A 517 -3.71 3.76 -3.19
N ILE A 518 -3.15 4.62 -2.34
CA ILE A 518 -3.77 5.89 -1.94
C ILE A 518 -3.62 6.90 -3.08
N LEU A 519 -4.72 7.21 -3.76
CA LEU A 519 -4.77 8.24 -4.80
C LEU A 519 -5.02 9.59 -4.14
N LEU A 520 -4.02 10.46 -4.17
CA LEU A 520 -3.99 11.69 -3.38
C LEU A 520 -4.95 12.77 -3.87
N ASP A 521 -5.85 12.47 -4.79
CA ASP A 521 -6.84 13.43 -5.24
C ASP A 521 -8.03 13.40 -4.29
N CYS A 522 -8.17 14.49 -3.54
CA CYS A 522 -9.34 14.76 -2.73
C CYS A 522 -10.50 15.09 -3.66
N LYS A 523 -11.54 14.27 -3.62
CA LYS A 523 -12.71 14.42 -4.49
C LYS A 523 -13.92 14.74 -3.63
N GLN A 524 -14.77 15.62 -4.13
CA GLN A 524 -16.02 15.97 -3.48
C GLN A 524 -17.07 14.91 -3.81
N ARG A 525 -17.78 14.43 -2.78
CA ARG A 525 -18.91 13.52 -2.92
C ARG A 525 -20.18 14.32 -3.24
N SER A 526 -20.92 13.88 -4.27
CA SER A 526 -22.25 14.39 -4.60
C SER A 526 -23.20 13.22 -4.88
N PRO A 527 -24.30 13.04 -4.12
CA PRO A 527 -24.70 13.86 -2.97
C PRO A 527 -23.78 13.65 -1.73
N PRO A 528 -23.67 14.65 -0.81
CA PRO A 528 -22.92 14.50 0.43
C PRO A 528 -23.50 13.36 1.30
N CYS A 529 -22.67 12.76 2.16
CA CYS A 529 -23.13 11.73 3.09
C CYS A 529 -24.14 12.28 4.11
N SER A 530 -24.87 11.39 4.79
CA SER A 530 -25.93 11.73 5.74
C SER A 530 -25.52 12.79 6.76
N VAL A 531 -24.31 12.72 7.30
CA VAL A 531 -23.88 13.66 8.34
C VAL A 531 -23.40 14.99 7.76
N CYS A 532 -22.58 14.96 6.70
CA CYS A 532 -22.20 16.19 6.01
C CYS A 532 -23.46 16.94 5.52
N LYS A 533 -24.50 16.20 5.09
CA LYS A 533 -25.82 16.75 4.73
C LYS A 533 -26.54 17.40 5.92
N LEU A 534 -26.50 16.79 7.12
CA LEU A 534 -27.08 17.35 8.35
C LEU A 534 -26.36 18.65 8.79
N ASN A 535 -25.04 18.70 8.64
CA ASN A 535 -24.22 19.85 9.05
C ASN A 535 -24.10 20.94 7.96
N GLY A 536 -24.73 20.77 6.80
CA GLY A 536 -24.59 21.69 5.67
C GLY A 536 -23.15 21.77 5.11
N ALA A 537 -22.33 20.75 5.35
CA ALA A 537 -20.91 20.71 5.00
C ALA A 537 -20.67 19.99 3.67
N LEU A 538 -19.63 20.41 2.96
CA LEU A 538 -19.13 19.70 1.78
C LEU A 538 -18.48 18.39 2.19
N CYS A 539 -18.79 17.30 1.48
CA CYS A 539 -18.28 15.96 1.77
C CYS A 539 -17.09 15.66 0.86
N TYR A 540 -15.93 15.36 1.42
CA TYR A 540 -14.72 15.01 0.67
C TYR A 540 -14.22 13.60 1.03
N PHE A 541 -13.53 12.96 0.09
CA PHE A 541 -12.91 11.66 0.31
C PHE A 541 -11.60 11.54 -0.48
N ILE A 542 -10.76 10.57 -0.07
CA ILE A 542 -9.60 10.09 -0.81
C ILE A 542 -9.92 8.69 -1.35
N SER A 543 -9.64 8.46 -2.62
CA SER A 543 -9.78 7.14 -3.23
C SER A 543 -8.57 6.27 -2.87
N CYS A 544 -8.80 5.06 -2.38
CA CYS A 544 -7.75 4.07 -2.21
C CYS A 544 -8.22 2.68 -2.63
N LYS A 545 -7.29 1.75 -2.85
CA LYS A 545 -7.65 0.34 -3.00
C LYS A 545 -7.45 -0.35 -1.67
N VAL A 546 -8.55 -0.52 -0.93
CA VAL A 546 -8.52 -1.35 0.28
C VAL A 546 -8.46 -2.81 -0.12
N LEU A 547 -7.57 -3.56 0.50
CA LEU A 547 -7.54 -5.01 0.38
C LEU A 547 -8.39 -5.60 1.50
N ASN A 548 -9.61 -5.99 1.15
CA ASN A 548 -10.51 -6.72 2.05
C ASN A 548 -10.20 -8.22 2.02
N ASN A 549 -10.70 -8.95 3.02
CA ASN A 549 -10.52 -10.39 3.30
C ASN A 549 -11.03 -11.38 2.24
N SER A 550 -10.73 -11.12 0.99
CA SER A 550 -11.50 -11.63 -0.14
C SER A 550 -10.65 -11.76 -1.41
N GLY A 551 -9.38 -11.34 -1.37
CA GLY A 551 -8.39 -11.63 -2.42
C GLY A 551 -7.91 -13.09 -2.40
N PRO A 552 -7.20 -13.56 -3.44
CA PRO A 552 -6.70 -14.93 -3.51
C PRO A 552 -5.88 -15.33 -2.27
N PHE A 553 -5.06 -14.44 -1.73
CA PHE A 553 -4.29 -14.67 -0.48
C PHE A 553 -5.14 -15.06 0.74
N TYR A 554 -6.43 -14.74 0.76
CA TYR A 554 -7.35 -15.12 1.83
C TYR A 554 -7.94 -16.53 1.69
N LYS A 555 -7.62 -17.26 0.60
CA LYS A 555 -7.97 -18.68 0.45
C LYS A 555 -7.16 -19.59 1.37
N LEU A 556 -5.95 -19.18 1.77
CA LEU A 556 -5.19 -19.87 2.81
C LEU A 556 -5.79 -19.51 4.18
N LYS A 557 -6.34 -20.51 4.86
CA LYS A 557 -6.82 -20.37 6.24
C LYS A 557 -5.66 -20.19 7.20
N TYR A 558 -5.88 -19.50 8.31
CA TYR A 558 -4.91 -19.51 9.40
C TYR A 558 -4.83 -20.94 9.99
N PRO A 559 -3.64 -21.48 10.30
CA PRO A 559 -2.29 -20.88 10.33
C PRO A 559 -1.43 -21.05 9.05
N MET A 560 -1.98 -21.51 7.91
CA MET A 560 -1.21 -21.72 6.67
C MET A 560 -0.60 -20.44 6.08
N LEU A 561 -1.14 -19.28 6.43
CA LEU A 561 -0.71 -17.99 5.89
C LEU A 561 0.66 -17.51 6.45
N PRO A 562 0.92 -17.56 7.78
CA PRO A 562 2.27 -17.43 8.31
C PRO A 562 3.26 -18.43 7.70
N LEU A 563 2.88 -19.72 7.57
CA LEU A 563 3.75 -20.72 6.94
C LEU A 563 4.07 -20.35 5.49
N PHE A 564 3.08 -19.88 4.73
CA PHE A 564 3.29 -19.35 3.38
C PHE A 564 4.34 -18.24 3.35
N ALA A 565 4.23 -17.26 4.24
CA ALA A 565 5.17 -16.15 4.34
C ALA A 565 6.59 -16.62 4.66
N THR A 566 6.72 -17.54 5.63
CA THR A 566 8.00 -18.18 5.97
C THR A 566 8.62 -18.91 4.76
N LEU A 567 7.83 -19.67 3.98
CA LEU A 567 8.34 -20.43 2.83
C LEU A 567 8.71 -19.56 1.61
N VAL A 568 7.99 -18.45 1.40
CA VAL A 568 8.35 -17.44 0.41
C VAL A 568 9.73 -16.86 0.73
N GLY A 569 10.01 -16.70 2.02
CA GLY A 569 11.24 -16.18 2.59
C GLY A 569 10.94 -14.91 3.39
N ASN A 570 11.22 -14.95 4.68
CA ASN A 570 11.15 -13.79 5.60
C ASN A 570 12.55 -13.50 6.18
N ASP A 571 12.65 -12.49 7.07
CA ASP A 571 13.92 -12.07 7.66
C ASP A 571 14.64 -13.17 8.48
N ILE A 572 13.93 -14.22 8.89
CA ILE A 572 14.47 -15.35 9.67
C ILE A 572 14.84 -16.53 8.77
N THR A 573 14.06 -16.80 7.71
CA THR A 573 14.17 -18.04 6.94
C THR A 573 14.60 -17.78 5.50
N SER A 574 15.91 -17.84 5.23
CA SER A 574 16.46 -17.60 3.90
C SER A 574 16.74 -18.87 3.07
N ASN A 575 16.73 -20.07 3.68
CA ASN A 575 17.27 -21.30 3.06
C ASN A 575 16.42 -22.57 3.28
N ILE A 576 15.08 -22.45 3.27
CA ILE A 576 14.22 -23.65 3.33
C ILE A 576 14.18 -24.32 1.96
N HIS A 577 14.58 -25.59 1.91
CA HIS A 577 14.48 -26.44 0.73
C HIS A 577 13.00 -26.68 0.43
N LEU A 578 12.61 -26.44 -0.82
CA LEU A 578 11.25 -26.61 -1.28
C LEU A 578 11.10 -27.96 -2.01
N PRO A 579 9.99 -28.68 -1.83
CA PRO A 579 9.73 -29.92 -2.55
C PRO A 579 9.81 -29.76 -4.07
N ALA A 580 10.29 -30.79 -4.77
CA ALA A 580 10.51 -30.76 -6.23
C ALA A 580 9.26 -30.39 -7.05
N ILE A 581 8.06 -30.71 -6.54
CA ILE A 581 6.79 -30.32 -7.14
C ILE A 581 6.65 -28.78 -7.25
N ILE A 582 7.16 -28.02 -6.30
CA ILE A 582 7.12 -26.55 -6.34
C ILE A 582 8.02 -26.03 -7.47
N ASN A 583 9.21 -26.62 -7.66
CA ASN A 583 10.07 -26.26 -8.79
C ASN A 583 9.37 -26.51 -10.14
N SER A 584 8.64 -27.63 -10.27
CA SER A 584 7.85 -27.89 -11.48
C SER A 584 6.77 -26.82 -11.70
N LEU A 585 6.08 -26.38 -10.64
CA LEU A 585 5.05 -25.33 -10.68
C LEU A 585 5.60 -23.94 -11.04
N ILE A 586 6.85 -23.64 -10.66
CA ILE A 586 7.53 -22.39 -11.05
C ILE A 586 7.69 -22.33 -12.57
N HIS A 587 7.96 -23.46 -13.24
CA HIS A 587 8.21 -23.52 -14.68
C HIS A 587 6.95 -23.71 -15.54
N THR A 588 5.84 -24.20 -14.96
CA THR A 588 4.57 -24.45 -15.67
C THR A 588 3.53 -23.33 -15.52
N SER A 589 3.79 -22.30 -14.70
CA SER A 589 2.86 -21.18 -14.52
C SER A 589 2.63 -20.37 -15.80
N ASP A 590 1.39 -19.93 -16.06
CA ASP A 590 0.97 -18.99 -17.12
C ASP A 590 1.66 -17.60 -17.06
N LEU A 591 2.67 -17.45 -16.19
CA LEU A 591 3.32 -16.22 -15.78
C LEU A 591 4.80 -16.17 -16.23
N GLN A 592 5.16 -16.79 -17.36
CA GLN A 592 6.55 -16.82 -17.85
C GLN A 592 7.18 -15.42 -18.01
N ASN A 593 6.37 -14.38 -18.27
CA ASN A 593 6.80 -12.98 -18.37
C ASN A 593 6.99 -12.24 -17.02
N THR A 594 6.82 -12.91 -15.87
CA THR A 594 6.98 -12.32 -14.54
C THR A 594 8.35 -12.60 -13.92
N SER A 595 8.67 -11.99 -12.77
CA SER A 595 9.93 -12.28 -12.08
C SER A 595 9.93 -13.70 -11.49
N TYR A 596 11.13 -14.28 -11.30
CA TYR A 596 11.27 -15.57 -10.60
C TYR A 596 10.59 -15.55 -9.23
N TYR A 597 10.72 -14.45 -8.49
CA TYR A 597 10.11 -14.27 -7.18
C TYR A 597 8.59 -14.32 -7.24
N GLN A 598 7.96 -13.67 -8.22
CA GLN A 598 6.51 -13.75 -8.43
C GLN A 598 6.04 -15.17 -8.77
N ARG A 599 6.78 -15.89 -9.62
CA ARG A 599 6.48 -17.30 -9.93
C ARG A 599 6.64 -18.20 -8.70
N ARG A 600 7.66 -17.96 -7.88
CA ARG A 600 7.89 -18.67 -6.60
C ARG A 600 6.74 -18.45 -5.62
N ILE A 601 6.33 -17.20 -5.39
CA ILE A 601 5.17 -16.86 -4.56
C ILE A 601 3.93 -17.62 -5.04
N HIS A 602 3.63 -17.55 -6.33
CA HIS A 602 2.46 -18.22 -6.91
C HIS A 602 2.52 -19.75 -6.77
N ALA A 603 3.70 -20.36 -6.98
CA ALA A 603 3.90 -21.80 -6.87
C ALA A 603 3.73 -22.30 -5.43
N ILE A 604 4.35 -21.63 -4.45
CA ILE A 604 4.20 -21.97 -3.02
C ILE A 604 2.75 -21.79 -2.58
N PHE A 605 2.11 -20.69 -2.98
CA PHE A 605 0.72 -20.40 -2.65
C PHE A 605 -0.22 -21.51 -3.14
N ASN A 606 -0.12 -21.91 -4.42
CA ASN A 606 -0.95 -22.97 -4.98
C ASN A 606 -0.64 -24.34 -4.41
N TRP A 607 0.63 -24.62 -4.09
CA TRP A 607 1.00 -25.86 -3.43
C TRP A 607 0.39 -25.95 -2.03
N LEU A 608 0.44 -24.88 -1.24
CA LEU A 608 -0.15 -24.83 0.09
C LEU A 608 -1.68 -24.95 0.08
N LEU A 609 -2.36 -24.47 -0.97
CA LEU A 609 -3.81 -24.63 -1.13
C LEU A 609 -4.26 -26.10 -1.23
N CYS A 610 -3.36 -27.03 -1.55
CA CYS A 610 -3.67 -28.46 -1.61
C CYS A 610 -3.82 -29.11 -0.23
N PHE A 611 -3.46 -28.42 0.86
CA PHE A 611 -3.44 -28.97 2.21
C PHE A 611 -4.51 -28.34 3.11
N ARG A 612 -5.05 -29.14 4.04
CA ARG A 612 -6.05 -28.69 5.02
C ARG A 612 -5.44 -28.17 6.32
N ASP A 613 -4.23 -28.62 6.65
CA ASP A 613 -3.48 -28.28 7.85
C ASP A 613 -1.99 -28.11 7.55
N MET A 614 -1.23 -27.56 8.50
CA MET A 614 0.21 -27.35 8.37
C MET A 614 1.06 -28.61 8.56
N LYS A 615 0.52 -29.69 9.16
CA LYS A 615 1.31 -30.89 9.52
C LYS A 615 1.82 -31.59 8.26
N GLN A 616 0.93 -31.76 7.28
CA GLN A 616 1.27 -32.40 6.00
C GLN A 616 2.36 -31.65 5.21
N PRO A 617 2.23 -30.35 4.88
CA PRO A 617 3.26 -29.63 4.13
C PRO A 617 4.58 -29.54 4.90
N LEU A 618 4.54 -29.38 6.24
CA LEU A 618 5.75 -29.35 7.05
C LEU A 618 6.49 -30.69 7.03
N SER A 619 5.78 -31.81 7.14
CA SER A 619 6.38 -33.14 7.05
C SER A 619 7.09 -33.37 5.70
N LEU A 620 6.50 -32.89 4.59
CA LEU A 620 7.10 -32.97 3.26
C LEU A 620 8.37 -32.14 3.16
N ILE A 621 8.41 -30.97 3.81
CA ILE A 621 9.60 -30.12 3.84
C ILE A 621 10.69 -30.77 4.69
N LEU A 622 10.38 -31.23 5.91
CA LEU A 622 11.35 -31.87 6.80
C LEU A 622 11.91 -33.18 6.23
N SER A 623 11.16 -33.86 5.36
CA SER A 623 11.64 -35.07 4.65
C SER A 623 12.81 -34.80 3.70
N LEU A 624 13.04 -33.54 3.31
CA LEU A 624 14.16 -33.14 2.44
C LEU A 624 15.49 -33.03 3.18
N TYR A 625 15.47 -33.10 4.52
CA TYR A 625 16.63 -32.94 5.39
C TYR A 625 16.98 -34.25 6.10
N SER A 626 18.26 -34.41 6.46
CA SER A 626 18.72 -35.56 7.23
C SER A 626 18.16 -35.53 8.67
N GLU A 627 18.12 -36.68 9.35
CA GLU A 627 17.56 -36.78 10.72
C GLU A 627 18.22 -35.80 11.70
N ASN A 628 19.53 -35.54 11.53
CA ASN A 628 20.28 -34.61 12.39
C ASN A 628 19.97 -33.12 12.12
N GLU A 629 19.39 -32.78 10.97
CA GLU A 629 19.08 -31.40 10.56
C GLU A 629 17.61 -31.03 10.82
N ARG A 630 16.72 -32.03 10.90
CA ARG A 630 15.26 -31.81 11.00
C ARG A 630 14.86 -30.92 12.16
N ASP A 631 15.38 -31.19 13.35
CA ASP A 631 15.02 -30.43 14.56
C ASP A 631 15.36 -28.94 14.42
N GLY A 632 16.53 -28.61 13.85
CA GLY A 632 16.96 -27.23 13.62
C GLY A 632 16.14 -26.51 12.54
N ILE A 633 15.76 -27.21 11.47
CA ILE A 633 14.90 -26.65 10.41
C ILE A 633 13.48 -26.45 10.91
N GLU A 634 12.94 -27.39 11.68
CA GLU A 634 11.63 -27.26 12.30
C GLU A 634 11.57 -26.06 13.24
N GLU A 635 12.60 -25.87 14.08
CA GLU A 635 12.76 -24.69 14.93
C GLU A 635 12.75 -23.40 14.11
N THR A 636 13.52 -23.36 13.03
CA THR A 636 13.63 -22.21 12.13
C THR A 636 12.28 -21.84 11.50
N ILE A 637 11.54 -22.84 11.01
CA ILE A 637 10.20 -22.63 10.44
C ILE A 637 9.23 -22.15 11.52
N ARG A 638 9.29 -22.73 12.72
CA ARG A 638 8.40 -22.35 13.83
C ARG A 638 8.65 -20.92 14.28
N LEU A 639 9.90 -20.50 14.39
CA LEU A 639 10.28 -19.11 14.68
C LEU A 639 9.76 -18.17 13.59
N GLY A 640 9.98 -18.52 12.31
CA GLY A 640 9.51 -17.72 11.18
C GLY A 640 7.99 -17.60 11.08
N ILE A 641 7.23 -18.62 11.49
CA ILE A 641 5.77 -18.54 11.63
C ILE A 641 5.43 -17.62 12.80
N SER A 642 6.19 -17.72 13.89
CA SER A 642 5.84 -17.07 15.15
C SER A 642 5.90 -15.54 15.12
N ASP A 643 6.71 -14.99 14.21
CA ASP A 643 6.84 -13.55 13.97
C ASP A 643 5.57 -12.89 13.44
N TYR A 644 4.66 -13.68 12.87
CA TYR A 644 3.39 -13.16 12.36
C TYR A 644 2.25 -13.25 13.38
N PHE A 645 2.49 -13.77 14.60
CA PHE A 645 1.50 -13.73 15.68
C PHE A 645 1.52 -12.38 16.40
N LEU A 646 0.33 -11.78 16.43
CA LEU A 646 0.07 -10.54 17.15
C LEU A 646 -0.08 -10.80 18.65
N ASN A 647 0.44 -9.89 19.45
CA ASN A 647 0.34 -9.81 20.90
C ASN A 647 -0.62 -8.65 21.32
N THR A 648 -0.69 -8.33 22.61
CA THR A 648 -1.58 -7.30 23.21
C THR A 648 -0.96 -5.89 23.33
N SER A 649 0.12 -5.54 22.60
CA SER A 649 0.85 -4.28 22.85
C SER A 649 0.15 -3.02 22.32
N GLY A 650 -0.86 -3.18 21.46
CA GLY A 650 -1.66 -2.07 20.89
C GLY A 650 -2.31 -1.16 21.95
N GLU A 651 -2.73 -1.71 23.09
CA GLU A 651 -3.33 -0.95 24.20
C GLU A 651 -2.33 0.04 24.81
N ASN A 652 -1.10 -0.42 25.10
CA ASN A 652 -0.04 0.41 25.67
C ASN A 652 0.34 1.58 24.75
N LEU A 653 0.33 1.34 23.45
CA LEU A 653 0.58 2.38 22.44
C LEU A 653 -0.57 3.39 22.39
N ALA A 654 -1.82 2.92 22.42
CA ALA A 654 -2.99 3.79 22.46
C ALA A 654 -2.99 4.69 23.71
N HIS A 655 -2.68 4.13 24.89
CA HIS A 655 -2.58 4.89 26.12
C HIS A 655 -1.46 5.93 26.08
N ALA A 656 -0.30 5.57 25.51
CA ALA A 656 0.81 6.51 25.31
C ALA A 656 0.47 7.64 24.31
N LEU A 657 -0.45 7.39 23.38
CA LEU A 657 -1.00 8.38 22.45
C LEU A 657 -2.15 9.22 23.06
N GLY A 658 -2.53 8.95 24.30
CA GLY A 658 -3.56 9.71 25.03
C GLY A 658 -5.00 9.24 24.79
N PHE A 659 -5.22 8.02 24.28
CA PHE A 659 -6.56 7.42 24.23
C PHE A 659 -6.94 6.88 25.62
N SER A 660 -8.18 7.14 26.08
CA SER A 660 -8.69 6.73 27.41
C SER A 660 -9.75 5.64 27.31
N ASN A 661 -9.81 4.73 28.29
CA ASN A 661 -10.76 3.61 28.33
C ASN A 661 -12.24 4.06 28.33
N GLU A 662 -12.56 5.26 28.82
CA GLU A 662 -13.94 5.76 28.95
C GLU A 662 -14.53 6.32 27.64
N GLN A 663 -13.70 6.79 26.70
CA GLN A 663 -14.17 7.26 25.39
C GLN A 663 -14.71 6.12 24.51
N HIS A 664 -14.42 4.86 24.86
CA HIS A 664 -14.83 3.69 24.10
C HIS A 664 -16.21 3.12 24.47
N ILE A 665 -16.80 3.50 25.62
CA ILE A 665 -18.10 2.93 26.08
C ILE A 665 -19.31 3.80 25.71
N SER A 666 -19.11 5.07 25.34
CA SER A 666 -20.21 6.01 25.02
C SER A 666 -20.64 6.03 23.55
N LEU A 667 -20.21 5.06 22.75
CA LEU A 667 -20.67 4.88 21.37
C LEU A 667 -21.92 4.00 21.33
N SER A 668 -23.09 4.62 21.56
CA SER A 668 -24.40 3.98 21.44
C SER A 668 -24.67 3.55 19.99
N VAL A 669 -24.35 2.29 19.69
CA VAL A 669 -24.81 1.57 18.49
C VAL A 669 -26.31 1.27 18.63
N PRO A 670 -27.18 1.61 17.65
CA PRO A 670 -28.55 1.11 17.64
C PRO A 670 -28.53 -0.41 17.49
N SER A 671 -29.25 -1.09 18.38
CA SER A 671 -29.33 -2.53 18.49
C SER A 671 -29.72 -3.24 17.18
N SER A 672 -28.77 -3.95 16.57
CA SER A 672 -29.04 -5.15 15.77
C SER A 672 -27.92 -6.19 15.98
N SER A 673 -28.16 -7.04 16.97
CA SER A 673 -27.63 -8.40 17.23
C SER A 673 -26.26 -8.83 16.67
N LYS A 674 -25.35 -9.10 17.63
CA LYS A 674 -24.20 -10.03 17.61
C LYS A 674 -22.96 -9.63 16.79
N LEU A 675 -22.24 -8.61 17.27
CA LEU A 675 -20.78 -8.50 17.15
C LEU A 675 -20.29 -7.63 18.31
N GLY A 676 -20.00 -8.28 19.43
CA GLY A 676 -19.62 -7.63 20.67
C GLY A 676 -19.73 -8.64 21.80
N ASN A 677 -18.70 -9.48 21.95
CA ASN A 677 -18.57 -10.28 23.15
C ASN A 677 -17.68 -9.47 24.13
N PRO A 678 -18.12 -9.15 25.35
CA PRO A 678 -17.35 -8.33 26.32
C PRO A 678 -16.09 -9.03 26.88
N ASN A 679 -15.68 -10.17 26.31
CA ASN A 679 -14.74 -11.10 26.92
C ASN A 679 -13.26 -10.86 26.58
N ILE A 680 -12.90 -9.81 25.82
CA ILE A 680 -11.48 -9.47 25.59
C ILE A 680 -10.79 -8.98 26.88
N LEU A 681 -11.56 -8.58 27.90
CA LEU A 681 -11.02 -8.16 29.19
C LEU A 681 -10.89 -9.28 30.23
N ASN A 682 -11.39 -10.50 29.99
CA ASN A 682 -11.47 -11.56 31.02
C ASN A 682 -11.27 -13.00 30.49
N SER A 683 -10.28 -13.26 29.64
CA SER A 683 -9.90 -14.65 29.28
C SER A 683 -8.74 -15.16 30.13
N THR A 684 -8.92 -15.19 31.45
CA THR A 684 -8.31 -16.21 32.30
C THR A 684 -9.42 -17.19 32.67
N THR A 685 -9.64 -18.27 31.93
CA THR A 685 -10.23 -19.52 32.47
C THR A 685 -10.33 -20.69 31.48
N SER A 686 -9.89 -21.84 31.99
CA SER A 686 -10.26 -23.24 31.70
C SER A 686 -10.22 -23.77 30.27
N TRP A 687 -9.11 -24.44 29.97
CA TRP A 687 -8.95 -25.38 28.87
C TRP A 687 -9.78 -26.66 29.13
N GLY A 688 -10.78 -26.90 28.27
CA GLY A 688 -11.49 -28.17 28.18
C GLY A 688 -10.85 -29.06 27.12
N SER A 689 -10.46 -30.25 27.56
CA SER A 689 -9.80 -31.32 26.80
C SER A 689 -10.62 -31.83 25.61
N TYR A 690 -10.12 -31.66 24.39
CA TYR A 690 -10.17 -32.64 23.30
C TYR A 690 -9.18 -32.16 22.23
N PHE A 691 -7.95 -32.68 22.30
CA PHE A 691 -6.84 -32.72 21.33
C PHE A 691 -5.52 -32.57 22.10
N GLU A 692 -4.89 -33.72 22.37
CA GLU A 692 -3.45 -33.82 22.63
C GLU A 692 -2.72 -33.34 21.36
N ASP A 693 -2.47 -32.03 21.24
CA ASP A 693 -1.88 -31.44 20.03
C ASP A 693 -0.35 -31.27 20.20
N PRO A 694 0.49 -31.88 19.34
CA PRO A 694 1.96 -31.75 19.40
C PRO A 694 2.47 -30.34 19.05
N PHE A 695 1.59 -29.41 18.66
CA PHE A 695 1.96 -28.07 18.23
C PHE A 695 1.11 -27.02 18.95
N LYS A 696 1.32 -26.87 20.25
CA LYS A 696 0.97 -25.62 20.93
C LYS A 696 1.83 -24.49 20.36
N PHE A 697 1.37 -23.85 19.28
CA PHE A 697 1.85 -22.53 18.82
C PHE A 697 1.38 -21.42 19.78
N SER A 698 1.32 -21.68 21.09
CA SER A 698 1.62 -20.61 22.00
C SER A 698 3.10 -20.30 21.74
N LYS A 699 3.47 -19.05 21.46
CA LYS A 699 4.76 -18.55 21.98
C LYS A 699 4.92 -19.25 23.34
N PRO A 700 6.02 -19.94 23.68
CA PRO A 700 6.26 -20.13 25.09
C PRO A 700 6.01 -18.73 25.64
N ILE A 701 5.12 -18.64 26.61
CA ILE A 701 5.00 -17.44 27.41
C ILE A 701 6.35 -17.39 28.16
N LEU A 702 7.46 -17.15 27.44
CA LEU A 702 8.33 -16.04 27.74
C LEU A 702 7.35 -14.91 27.95
N GLU A 703 6.98 -14.77 29.21
CA GLU A 703 6.62 -13.53 29.82
C GLU A 703 7.51 -12.44 29.22
N ARG A 704 7.16 -11.90 28.04
CA ARG A 704 7.61 -10.58 27.59
C ARG A 704 6.91 -9.49 28.42
N ASN A 705 6.19 -9.90 29.46
CA ASN A 705 5.84 -9.11 30.65
C ASN A 705 6.85 -9.28 31.79
N ASN A 706 8.04 -9.87 31.57
CA ASN A 706 9.18 -9.48 32.38
C ASN A 706 9.63 -8.12 31.86
N ASP A 707 9.19 -7.06 32.54
CA ASP A 707 9.65 -5.68 32.37
C ASP A 707 11.18 -5.58 32.17
N LYS A 708 11.93 -6.56 32.71
CA LYS A 708 13.38 -6.73 32.60
C LYS A 708 13.95 -6.79 31.17
N ASP A 709 13.19 -7.29 30.20
CA ASP A 709 13.68 -7.44 28.82
C ASP A 709 13.43 -6.19 27.94
N SER A 710 12.64 -5.23 28.42
CA SER A 710 12.40 -3.97 27.71
C SER A 710 13.64 -3.08 27.75
N ILE A 711 13.95 -2.37 26.66
CA ILE A 711 15.01 -1.34 26.68
C ILE A 711 14.66 -0.24 27.70
N PHE A 712 13.37 -0.01 27.97
CA PHE A 712 12.89 0.99 28.91
C PHE A 712 12.95 0.55 30.38
N HIS A 713 13.42 -0.67 30.66
CA HIS A 713 13.49 -1.17 32.03
C HIS A 713 14.28 -0.19 32.92
N HIS A 714 13.60 0.34 33.95
CA HIS A 714 14.07 1.35 34.91
C HIS A 714 14.51 2.70 34.31
N TRP A 715 14.22 2.98 33.03
CA TRP A 715 14.51 4.30 32.46
C TRP A 715 13.67 5.40 33.13
N PRO A 716 14.24 6.61 33.34
CA PRO A 716 13.47 7.76 33.78
C PRO A 716 12.30 8.02 32.82
N LYS A 717 11.12 8.37 33.34
CA LYS A 717 9.89 8.50 32.52
C LYS A 717 10.05 9.55 31.41
N GLU A 718 10.75 10.64 31.71
CA GLU A 718 11.03 11.69 30.71
C GLU A 718 11.96 11.20 29.59
N LEU A 719 12.89 10.27 29.87
CA LEU A 719 13.72 9.64 28.83
C LEU A 719 12.87 8.77 27.90
N ILE A 720 11.97 7.96 28.45
CA ILE A 720 11.04 7.12 27.70
C ILE A 720 10.15 8.02 26.81
N LYS A 721 9.65 9.13 27.34
CA LYS A 721 8.85 10.10 26.60
C LYS A 721 9.62 10.74 25.44
N ARG A 722 10.88 11.14 25.65
CA ARG A 722 11.76 11.69 24.59
C ARG A 722 12.12 10.66 23.51
N PHE A 723 12.28 9.40 23.91
CA PHE A 723 12.44 8.30 22.96
C PHE A 723 11.17 8.10 22.12
N LYS A 724 10.00 7.97 22.77
CA LYS A 724 8.71 7.79 22.09
C LYS A 724 8.35 8.98 21.19
N SER A 725 8.82 10.19 21.51
CA SER A 725 8.62 11.40 20.70
C SER A 725 9.70 11.63 19.62
N LEU A 726 10.64 10.69 19.46
CA LEU A 726 11.76 10.73 18.52
C LEU A 726 12.68 11.95 18.67
N GLU A 727 12.80 12.46 19.89
CA GLU A 727 13.91 13.33 20.26
C GLU A 727 15.21 12.51 20.40
N LEU A 728 15.08 11.19 20.63
CA LEU A 728 16.16 10.21 20.53
C LEU A 728 15.84 9.20 19.42
N ILE A 729 16.74 9.06 18.45
CA ILE A 729 16.64 8.05 17.39
C ILE A 729 17.05 6.70 17.93
N PRO A 730 16.15 5.71 17.82
CA PRO A 730 16.41 4.35 18.25
C PRO A 730 17.64 3.70 17.60
N SER A 731 17.89 3.96 16.31
CA SER A 731 18.97 3.30 15.56
C SER A 731 20.39 3.67 16.01
N VAL A 732 20.56 4.73 16.80
CA VAL A 732 21.86 5.05 17.41
C VAL A 732 22.18 4.07 18.54
N LEU A 733 21.15 3.48 19.16
CA LEU A 733 21.26 2.59 20.30
C LEU A 733 21.37 1.11 19.91
N ASP A 734 21.13 0.75 18.64
CA ASP A 734 21.09 -0.63 18.18
C ASP A 734 22.33 -1.43 18.59
N CYS A 735 23.53 -0.85 18.48
CA CYS A 735 24.77 -1.53 18.80
C CYS A 735 24.87 -1.97 20.28
N MET A 736 24.09 -1.37 21.18
CA MET A 736 24.03 -1.74 22.60
C MET A 736 22.96 -2.80 22.89
N TYR A 737 21.83 -2.77 22.17
CA TYR A 737 20.63 -3.57 22.47
C TYR A 737 20.34 -4.69 21.47
N VAL A 738 21.23 -4.93 20.51
CA VAL A 738 21.10 -5.94 19.44
C VAL A 738 22.33 -6.84 19.46
N ARG A 739 22.12 -8.16 19.61
CA ARG A 739 23.20 -9.16 19.55
C ARG A 739 23.87 -9.15 18.17
N ASN A 740 25.14 -9.52 18.14
CA ASN A 740 26.00 -9.58 16.95
C ASN A 740 26.37 -8.23 16.32
N GLY A 741 25.74 -7.12 16.73
CA GLY A 741 26.10 -5.76 16.35
C GLY A 741 25.07 -5.06 15.46
N ALA A 742 25.41 -3.84 15.02
CA ALA A 742 24.53 -2.99 14.21
C ALA A 742 25.18 -2.58 12.88
N VAL A 743 24.33 -2.33 11.89
CA VAL A 743 24.73 -1.82 10.57
C VAL A 743 24.23 -0.38 10.46
N PRO A 744 25.12 0.62 10.38
CA PRO A 744 24.70 1.99 10.11
C PRO A 744 23.94 2.08 8.79
N ARG A 745 23.06 3.07 8.70
CA ARG A 745 22.22 3.28 7.52
C ARG A 745 23.04 3.79 6.34
N GLN A 746 22.92 3.13 5.18
CA GLN A 746 23.54 3.61 3.93
C GLN A 746 23.06 5.01 3.53
N VAL A 747 24.00 5.83 3.07
CA VAL A 747 23.76 7.13 2.46
C VAL A 747 24.56 7.28 1.16
N VAL A 748 24.36 8.38 0.44
CA VAL A 748 25.19 8.72 -0.72
C VAL A 748 26.55 9.21 -0.23
N GLU A 749 27.59 8.40 -0.39
CA GLU A 749 28.94 8.75 0.07
C GLU A 749 30.00 8.32 -0.93
N ASP A 750 31.20 8.91 -0.82
CA ASP A 750 32.33 8.45 -1.61
C ASP A 750 32.78 7.04 -1.17
N ILE A 751 32.52 6.06 -2.02
CA ILE A 751 32.88 4.66 -1.79
C ILE A 751 34.40 4.47 -1.83
N LYS A 752 35.12 5.28 -2.62
CA LYS A 752 36.58 5.22 -2.76
C LYS A 752 37.31 5.84 -1.57
N SER A 753 36.64 6.70 -0.80
CA SER A 753 37.26 7.30 0.38
C SER A 753 37.56 6.25 1.45
N PRO A 754 38.77 6.23 2.02
CA PRO A 754 39.14 5.27 3.07
C PRO A 754 38.33 5.46 4.35
N ASN A 755 37.89 6.70 4.62
CA ASN A 755 37.11 7.04 5.80
C ASN A 755 35.62 7.03 5.43
N SER A 756 34.84 6.16 6.08
CA SER A 756 33.38 6.19 5.95
C SER A 756 32.79 7.36 6.75
N ILE A 757 31.59 7.80 6.37
CA ILE A 757 30.85 8.82 7.15
C ILE A 757 30.61 8.33 8.59
N ASP A 758 30.45 7.03 8.78
CA ASP A 758 30.25 6.47 10.11
C ASP A 758 31.52 6.46 10.94
N GLU A 759 32.69 6.35 10.34
CA GLU A 759 33.97 6.45 11.07
C GLU A 759 34.18 7.87 11.62
N PHE A 760 33.87 8.90 10.83
CA PHE A 760 33.86 10.30 11.25
C PHE A 760 33.02 10.53 12.52
N MET A 761 31.92 9.80 12.66
CA MET A 761 31.00 9.89 13.79
C MET A 761 31.40 9.05 15.02
N SER A 762 32.50 8.29 14.97
CA SER A 762 32.89 7.33 16.01
C SER A 762 33.03 7.95 17.42
N LYS A 763 33.72 9.10 17.54
CA LYS A 763 33.88 9.79 18.83
C LYS A 763 32.55 10.26 19.40
N MET A 764 31.70 10.84 18.56
CA MET A 764 30.38 11.33 18.97
C MET A 764 29.46 10.17 19.38
N ARG A 765 29.46 9.05 18.65
CA ARG A 765 28.72 7.84 19.03
C ARG A 765 29.24 7.24 20.33
N SER A 766 30.55 7.20 20.55
CA SER A 766 31.15 6.73 21.81
C SER A 766 30.67 7.54 23.01
N ILE A 767 30.51 8.86 22.86
CA ILE A 767 29.94 9.72 23.89
C ILE A 767 28.47 9.41 24.15
N LEU A 768 27.64 9.33 23.09
CA LEU A 768 26.21 9.02 23.20
C LEU A 768 25.96 7.66 23.86
N ASN A 769 26.63 6.63 23.34
CA ASN A 769 26.52 5.26 23.86
C ASN A 769 27.14 5.14 25.24
N GLY A 770 28.22 5.87 25.52
CA GLY A 770 28.83 5.94 26.84
C GLY A 770 27.90 6.54 27.88
N LEU A 771 27.13 7.58 27.54
CA LEU A 771 26.13 8.18 28.44
C LEU A 771 25.00 7.20 28.77
N ILE A 772 24.49 6.47 27.76
CA ILE A 772 23.50 5.42 27.98
C ILE A 772 24.09 4.29 28.81
N TYR A 773 25.29 3.78 28.48
CA TYR A 773 25.96 2.76 29.28
C TYR A 773 26.20 3.22 30.72
N GLY A 774 26.54 4.49 30.93
CA GLY A 774 26.66 5.06 32.27
C GLY A 774 25.35 5.13 33.04
N LEU A 775 24.23 5.44 32.37
CA LEU A 775 22.89 5.34 32.94
C LEU A 775 22.56 3.90 33.33
N GLU A 776 22.79 2.94 32.45
CA GLU A 776 22.53 1.51 32.70
C GLU A 776 23.34 0.96 33.87
N ASN A 777 24.62 1.33 33.94
CA ASN A 777 25.48 1.03 35.08
C ASN A 777 24.95 1.62 36.37
N HIS A 778 24.35 2.81 36.32
CA HIS A 778 23.79 3.47 37.51
C HIS A 778 22.49 2.81 37.96
N LEU A 779 21.64 2.38 37.02
CA LEU A 779 20.38 1.70 37.28
C LEU A 779 20.53 0.21 37.61
N GLY A 780 21.71 -0.36 37.38
CA GLY A 780 21.99 -1.79 37.60
C GLY A 780 21.38 -2.70 36.54
N THR A 781 21.10 -2.18 35.34
CA THR A 781 20.33 -2.86 34.28
C THR A 781 21.19 -3.34 33.11
N ASN A 782 22.51 -3.50 33.31
CA ASN A 782 23.46 -3.90 32.27
C ASN A 782 23.15 -5.24 31.58
N GLU A 783 22.43 -6.13 32.26
CA GLU A 783 22.04 -7.44 31.73
C GLU A 783 21.20 -7.36 30.44
N LYS A 784 20.53 -6.23 30.18
CA LYS A 784 19.76 -6.02 28.94
C LYS A 784 20.61 -5.55 27.75
N LEU A 785 21.87 -5.12 27.96
CA LEU A 785 22.79 -4.63 26.92
C LEU A 785 23.43 -5.79 26.13
N CYS A 786 22.60 -6.58 25.46
CA CYS A 786 23.03 -7.80 24.79
C CYS A 786 23.94 -7.60 23.56
N GLY A 787 24.11 -6.37 23.08
CA GLY A 787 25.07 -6.02 22.02
C GLY A 787 26.47 -5.70 22.55
N MET A 788 26.63 -5.61 23.87
CA MET A 788 27.91 -5.34 24.53
C MET A 788 28.60 -6.62 24.98
N GLU A 789 29.87 -6.77 24.60
CA GLU A 789 30.75 -7.85 25.03
C GLU A 789 32.10 -7.27 25.42
N ASN A 790 32.58 -7.54 26.64
CA ASN A 790 33.88 -7.04 27.15
C ASN A 790 34.05 -5.52 26.95
N GLU A 791 33.03 -4.73 27.32
CA GLU A 791 32.99 -3.27 27.15
C GLU A 791 33.15 -2.79 25.68
N CYS A 792 32.89 -3.67 24.72
CA CYS A 792 32.93 -3.36 23.29
C CYS A 792 31.56 -3.61 22.66
N VAL A 793 31.22 -2.79 21.66
CA VAL A 793 30.08 -3.05 20.76
C VAL A 793 30.58 -3.34 19.36
N THR A 794 29.79 -4.10 18.61
CA THR A 794 30.08 -4.41 17.21
C THR A 794 29.33 -3.46 16.28
N GLU A 795 30.06 -2.82 15.36
CA GLU A 795 29.50 -2.07 14.23
C GLU A 795 30.03 -2.61 12.90
N TYR A 796 29.18 -2.73 11.88
CA TYR A 796 29.59 -3.10 10.54
C TYR A 796 29.76 -1.85 9.69
N ARG A 797 31.00 -1.51 9.34
CA ARG A 797 31.32 -0.25 8.62
C ARG A 797 31.90 -0.54 7.25
N LYS A 798 31.72 0.40 6.32
CA LYS A 798 32.39 0.36 5.02
C LYS A 798 33.91 0.44 5.22
N SER A 799 34.65 -0.52 4.68
CA SER A 799 36.11 -0.51 4.58
C SER A 799 36.59 0.23 3.33
N SER A 800 37.90 0.52 3.26
CA SER A 800 38.56 1.12 2.10
C SER A 800 38.38 0.32 0.80
N ASN A 801 38.10 -0.98 0.90
CA ASN A 801 37.92 -1.87 -0.26
C ASN A 801 36.46 -1.95 -0.71
N GLY A 802 35.55 -1.16 -0.13
CA GLY A 802 34.13 -1.15 -0.48
C GLY A 802 33.31 -2.31 0.12
N HIS A 803 33.90 -3.11 1.00
CA HIS A 803 33.22 -4.18 1.74
C HIS A 803 32.84 -3.72 3.15
N LEU A 804 31.76 -4.28 3.70
CA LEU A 804 31.43 -4.09 5.11
C LEU A 804 32.34 -4.95 5.98
N THR A 805 33.04 -4.31 6.93
CA THR A 805 33.93 -4.95 7.89
C THR A 805 33.41 -4.78 9.31
N LYS A 806 33.45 -5.87 10.07
CA LYS A 806 33.14 -5.88 11.50
C LYS A 806 34.18 -5.06 12.25
N THR A 807 33.73 -4.03 12.97
CA THR A 807 34.56 -3.12 13.77
C THR A 807 34.13 -3.23 15.23
N LEU A 808 35.09 -3.49 16.12
CA LEU A 808 34.86 -3.44 17.56
C LEU A 808 35.10 -2.01 18.06
N VAL A 809 34.13 -1.47 18.78
CA VAL A 809 34.17 -0.12 19.34
C VAL A 809 34.17 -0.24 20.86
N SER A 810 35.28 0.13 21.49
CA SER A 810 35.35 0.20 22.95
C SER A 810 34.45 1.33 23.46
N LEU A 811 33.63 1.01 24.46
CA LEU A 811 32.76 1.95 25.16
C LEU A 811 33.19 2.07 26.61
N LYS A 812 33.07 3.28 27.15
CA LYS A 812 33.25 3.55 28.57
C LYS A 812 31.96 4.15 29.12
N PRO A 813 31.56 3.79 30.34
CA PRO A 813 30.38 4.38 30.95
C PRO A 813 30.70 5.84 31.29
N LEU A 814 29.83 6.76 30.85
CA LEU A 814 29.97 8.20 31.05
C LEU A 814 28.80 8.74 31.86
N LYS A 815 29.08 9.72 32.70
CA LYS A 815 28.07 10.51 33.41
C LYS A 815 28.27 11.98 33.10
N PRO A 816 27.20 12.79 32.96
CA PRO A 816 27.35 14.23 32.95
C PRO A 816 28.08 14.69 34.22
N PRO A 817 28.95 15.71 34.13
CA PRO A 817 29.67 16.21 35.29
C PRO A 817 28.70 16.80 36.31
N TYR A 818 28.81 16.41 37.57
CA TYR A 818 27.96 16.94 38.63
C TYR A 818 28.29 18.42 38.90
N ALA A 819 27.26 19.27 38.94
CA ALA A 819 27.38 20.70 39.24
C ALA A 819 26.19 21.16 40.08
N GLU A 820 26.27 22.38 40.64
CA GLU A 820 25.23 22.94 41.52
C GLU A 820 23.85 23.03 40.83
N THR A 821 23.83 23.32 39.52
CA THR A 821 22.60 23.34 38.72
C THR A 821 22.75 22.57 37.40
N PRO A 822 21.64 22.09 36.79
CA PRO A 822 21.66 21.44 35.49
C PRO A 822 22.34 22.27 34.39
N GLU A 823 22.17 23.60 34.41
CA GLU A 823 22.79 24.54 33.46
C GLU A 823 24.33 24.44 33.48
N PHE A 824 24.92 24.41 34.67
CA PHE A 824 26.37 24.31 34.82
C PHE A 824 26.88 22.92 34.43
N SER A 825 26.13 21.88 34.76
CA SER A 825 26.44 20.50 34.36
C SER A 825 26.46 20.37 32.82
N PHE A 826 25.48 20.98 32.14
CA PHE A 826 25.40 21.04 30.68
C PHE A 826 26.62 21.74 30.07
N VAL A 827 26.98 22.94 30.54
CA VAL A 827 28.13 23.68 30.00
C VAL A 827 29.44 22.95 30.28
N SER A 828 29.60 22.39 31.49
CA SER A 828 30.78 21.61 31.85
C SER A 828 30.91 20.36 30.99
N PHE A 829 29.80 19.74 30.58
CA PHE A 829 29.82 18.60 29.67
C PHE A 829 30.48 18.96 28.33
N PHE A 830 30.08 20.06 27.70
CA PHE A 830 30.65 20.50 26.42
C PHE A 830 32.14 20.82 26.55
N SER A 831 32.55 21.42 27.68
CA SER A 831 33.96 21.68 27.95
C SER A 831 34.76 20.39 28.13
N GLN A 832 34.27 19.44 28.93
CA GLN A 832 35.00 18.23 29.30
C GLN A 832 35.06 17.20 28.17
N PHE A 833 33.94 16.93 27.49
CA PHE A 833 33.84 15.82 26.53
C PHE A 833 33.96 16.27 25.07
N LEU A 834 33.56 17.50 24.75
CA LEU A 834 33.60 18.05 23.39
C LEU A 834 34.72 19.09 23.18
N ASN A 835 35.40 19.50 24.26
CA ASN A 835 36.43 20.54 24.26
C ASN A 835 35.92 21.85 23.61
N LEU A 836 34.73 22.29 24.03
CA LEU A 836 34.06 23.51 23.57
C LEU A 836 33.57 24.34 24.76
N ASN A 837 33.81 25.65 24.72
CA ASN A 837 33.38 26.56 25.78
C ASN A 837 32.14 27.35 25.33
N LEU A 838 30.94 26.92 25.75
CA LEU A 838 29.69 27.57 25.37
C LEU A 838 29.50 28.93 26.06
N GLU A 839 29.01 29.92 25.33
CA GLU A 839 28.57 31.20 25.88
C GLU A 839 27.14 31.10 26.40
N LYS A 840 26.94 31.30 27.70
CA LYS A 840 25.64 31.07 28.38
C LYS A 840 24.56 32.06 27.98
N ASP A 841 24.94 33.33 27.78
CA ASP A 841 24.01 34.43 27.53
C ASP A 841 23.87 34.76 26.03
N PHE A 842 24.35 33.88 25.15
CA PHE A 842 24.35 34.16 23.71
C PHE A 842 22.92 34.14 23.14
N LYS A 843 22.54 35.19 22.42
CA LYS A 843 21.29 35.25 21.65
C LYS A 843 21.55 35.75 20.22
N PRO A 844 21.00 35.10 19.18
CA PRO A 844 20.08 33.94 19.22
C PRO A 844 20.79 32.58 19.38
N LEU A 845 20.19 31.66 20.14
CA LEU A 845 20.79 30.35 20.48
C LEU A 845 21.00 29.46 19.24
N GLU A 846 20.20 29.63 18.19
CA GLU A 846 20.28 28.84 16.96
C GLU A 846 21.60 29.07 16.22
N ILE A 847 22.12 30.31 16.26
CA ILE A 847 23.43 30.65 15.68
C ILE A 847 24.55 29.98 16.47
N GLN A 848 24.42 29.87 17.79
CA GLN A 848 25.36 29.12 18.62
C GLN A 848 25.32 27.63 18.32
N GLY A 849 24.13 27.04 18.14
CA GLY A 849 23.97 25.67 17.64
C GLY A 849 24.66 25.46 16.29
N LEU A 850 24.45 26.36 15.33
CA LEU A 850 25.11 26.29 14.02
C LEU A 850 26.64 26.40 14.14
N ALA A 851 27.15 27.25 15.03
CA ALA A 851 28.59 27.36 15.29
C ALA A 851 29.16 26.05 15.85
N VAL A 852 28.51 25.46 16.86
CA VAL A 852 28.90 24.19 17.47
C VAL A 852 28.92 23.06 16.43
N LEU A 853 27.89 22.98 15.59
CA LEU A 853 27.81 22.02 14.49
C LEU A 853 29.02 22.14 13.56
N LEU A 854 29.32 23.35 13.09
CA LEU A 854 30.41 23.59 12.15
C LEU A 854 31.78 23.29 12.76
N ILE A 855 32.00 23.63 14.04
CA ILE A 855 33.27 23.37 14.73
C ILE A 855 33.50 21.87 14.89
N LEU A 856 32.52 21.13 15.40
CA LEU A 856 32.67 19.69 15.65
C LEU A 856 32.80 18.91 14.34
N TRP A 857 32.06 19.30 13.31
CA TRP A 857 32.23 18.73 11.97
C TRP A 857 33.63 19.01 11.42
N PHE A 858 34.08 20.26 11.41
CA PHE A 858 35.37 20.60 10.82
C PHE A 858 36.55 19.97 11.59
N ARG A 859 36.47 19.84 12.92
CA ARG A 859 37.49 19.16 13.73
C ARG A 859 37.60 17.67 13.43
N SER A 860 36.52 17.03 12.98
CA SER A 860 36.47 15.57 12.80
C SER A 860 36.56 15.15 11.33
N SER A 861 36.23 16.03 10.38
CA SER A 861 36.15 15.71 8.94
C SER A 861 37.50 15.84 8.25
N PHE A 862 38.02 14.72 7.76
CA PHE A 862 39.23 14.70 6.94
C PHE A 862 39.05 15.49 5.64
N HIS A 863 37.91 15.30 4.95
CA HIS A 863 37.63 15.97 3.68
C HIS A 863 37.55 17.50 3.86
N ALA A 864 36.93 17.97 4.94
CA ALA A 864 36.82 19.40 5.21
C ALA A 864 38.20 20.04 5.49
N GLN A 865 39.02 19.38 6.31
CA GLN A 865 40.38 19.83 6.64
C GLN A 865 41.34 19.77 5.45
N TYR A 866 41.14 18.81 4.55
CA TYR A 866 41.91 18.71 3.33
C TYR A 866 41.62 19.87 2.36
N LYS A 867 40.35 20.29 2.26
CA LYS A 867 39.92 21.36 1.32
C LYS A 867 40.06 22.78 1.87
N ALA A 868 40.26 22.95 3.17
CA ALA A 868 40.30 24.27 3.80
C ALA A 868 41.12 24.30 5.10
N LYS A 869 41.71 25.46 5.41
CA LYS A 869 42.51 25.66 6.63
C LYS A 869 41.65 25.84 7.88
N ASN A 870 40.44 26.38 7.70
CA ASN A 870 39.48 26.66 8.77
C ASN A 870 38.07 26.79 8.15
N ILE A 871 37.05 26.90 9.01
CA ILE A 871 35.64 26.98 8.57
C ILE A 871 35.39 28.21 7.69
N ARG A 872 36.06 29.34 7.92
CA ARG A 872 35.94 30.57 7.09
C ARG A 872 36.42 30.39 5.66
N THR A 873 37.20 29.35 5.40
CA THR A 873 37.73 29.02 4.06
C THR A 873 37.11 27.73 3.51
N SER A 874 36.26 27.04 4.27
CA SER A 874 35.58 25.80 3.88
C SER A 874 34.47 26.07 2.87
N PRO A 875 34.53 25.54 1.64
CA PRO A 875 33.48 25.74 0.64
C PRO A 875 32.12 25.23 1.12
N VAL A 876 32.06 24.01 1.65
CA VAL A 876 30.80 23.38 2.12
C VAL A 876 30.30 24.06 3.39
N GLY A 877 31.19 24.38 4.34
CA GLY A 877 30.80 25.07 5.57
C GLY A 877 30.22 26.47 5.33
N LEU A 878 30.83 27.24 4.41
CA LEU A 878 30.32 28.54 4.00
C LEU A 878 28.99 28.43 3.24
N ALA A 879 28.85 27.45 2.35
CA ALA A 879 27.60 27.21 1.62
C ALA A 879 26.45 26.90 2.59
N LEU A 880 26.67 26.00 3.56
CA LEU A 880 25.69 25.68 4.60
C LEU A 880 25.29 26.91 5.41
N SER A 881 26.29 27.65 5.90
CA SER A 881 26.07 28.86 6.71
C SER A 881 25.24 29.91 5.96
N CYS A 882 25.58 30.14 4.69
CA CYS A 882 24.90 31.11 3.84
C CYS A 882 23.45 30.72 3.57
N CYS A 883 23.21 29.46 3.17
CA CYS A 883 21.88 28.97 2.88
C CYS A 883 21.00 28.94 4.13
N ALA A 884 21.50 28.44 5.27
CA ALA A 884 20.72 28.36 6.51
C ALA A 884 20.25 29.75 6.98
N ILE A 885 21.16 30.74 6.98
CA ILE A 885 20.84 32.12 7.38
C ILE A 885 19.89 32.78 6.38
N ALA A 886 20.09 32.58 5.08
CA ALA A 886 19.19 33.11 4.05
C ALA A 886 17.79 32.53 4.16
N VAL A 887 17.65 31.22 4.35
CA VAL A 887 16.34 30.56 4.51
C VAL A 887 15.67 31.02 5.80
N HIS A 888 16.39 31.12 6.91
CA HIS A 888 15.87 31.66 8.16
C HIS A 888 15.33 33.08 7.98
N SER A 889 16.12 33.95 7.36
CA SER A 889 15.74 35.33 7.07
C SER A 889 14.52 35.40 6.14
N ASN A 890 14.46 34.57 5.08
CA ASN A 890 13.30 34.50 4.20
C ASN A 890 12.03 34.08 4.96
N CYS A 891 12.12 33.07 5.84
CA CYS A 891 11.01 32.63 6.67
C CYS A 891 10.52 33.75 7.61
N GLU A 892 11.44 34.46 8.27
CA GLU A 892 11.11 35.53 9.20
C GLU A 892 10.37 36.69 8.51
N PHE A 893 10.88 37.15 7.36
CA PHE A 893 10.34 38.33 6.67
C PHE A 893 9.08 38.02 5.83
N LEU A 894 8.96 36.82 5.25
CA LEU A 894 7.75 36.39 4.55
C LEU A 894 6.63 36.01 5.52
N GLY A 895 6.98 35.42 6.67
CA GLY A 895 6.03 35.04 7.72
C GLY A 895 5.30 36.23 8.35
N ARG A 896 5.87 37.44 8.29
CA ARG A 896 5.22 38.67 8.78
C ARG A 896 4.04 39.15 7.91
N ASN A 897 3.93 38.68 6.66
CA ASN A 897 2.96 39.22 5.69
C ASN A 897 1.88 38.22 5.21
N ASN A 898 2.00 36.90 5.42
CA ASN A 898 1.13 35.91 4.77
C ASN A 898 0.82 34.66 5.63
N THR A 899 -0.26 33.94 5.28
CA THR A 899 -0.59 32.60 5.81
C THR A 899 0.43 31.54 5.37
N PHE A 900 0.76 30.59 6.26
CA PHE A 900 1.96 29.74 6.20
C PHE A 900 2.16 28.88 4.93
N GLY A 901 1.09 28.58 4.19
CA GLY A 901 1.14 27.69 3.01
C GLY A 901 1.76 28.30 1.75
N ASP A 902 1.62 29.62 1.54
CA ASP A 902 2.02 30.26 0.28
C ASP A 902 3.50 30.63 0.23
N PHE A 903 4.15 30.86 1.37
CA PHE A 903 5.55 31.27 1.39
C PHE A 903 6.54 30.11 1.15
N SER A 904 6.26 28.89 1.62
CA SER A 904 7.18 27.74 1.45
C SER A 904 7.38 27.39 -0.03
N ASN A 905 6.33 27.50 -0.85
CA ASN A 905 6.41 27.33 -2.30
C ASN A 905 7.29 28.41 -2.95
N SER A 906 7.15 29.66 -2.51
CA SER A 906 8.00 30.76 -2.99
C SER A 906 9.47 30.52 -2.64
N ILE A 907 9.76 30.04 -1.42
CA ILE A 907 11.13 29.72 -0.99
C ILE A 907 11.69 28.55 -1.81
N CYS A 908 11.01 27.40 -1.90
CA CYS A 908 11.44 26.28 -2.74
C CYS A 908 11.78 26.74 -4.17
N THR A 909 10.84 27.43 -4.82
CA THR A 909 11.00 27.91 -6.20
C THR A 909 12.19 28.86 -6.34
N HIS A 910 12.43 29.72 -5.36
CA HIS A 910 13.57 30.63 -5.35
C HIS A 910 14.89 29.88 -5.18
N LEU A 911 14.98 28.95 -4.23
CA LEU A 911 16.16 28.12 -4.01
C LEU A 911 16.52 27.30 -5.25
N ASP A 912 15.51 26.77 -5.96
CA ASP A 912 15.72 26.04 -7.21
C ASP A 912 16.35 26.91 -8.30
N LYS A 913 15.84 28.14 -8.48
CA LYS A 913 16.42 29.12 -9.41
C LYS A 913 17.85 29.50 -9.03
N CYS A 914 18.12 29.66 -7.73
CA CYS A 914 19.47 29.94 -7.24
C CYS A 914 20.42 28.77 -7.51
N ALA A 915 19.95 27.52 -7.38
CA ALA A 915 20.75 26.34 -7.66
C ALA A 915 21.06 26.22 -9.16
N ASP A 916 20.09 26.52 -10.04
CA ASP A 916 20.31 26.56 -11.49
C ASP A 916 21.29 27.66 -11.89
N LEU A 917 21.18 28.84 -11.27
CA LEU A 917 22.13 29.93 -11.46
C LEU A 917 23.54 29.53 -11.00
N ALA A 918 23.67 28.90 -9.84
CA ALA A 918 24.95 28.44 -9.31
C ALA A 918 25.60 27.40 -10.25
N LYS A 919 24.81 26.42 -10.69
CA LYS A 919 25.25 25.42 -11.69
C LYS A 919 25.70 26.10 -12.98
N SER A 920 24.90 27.02 -13.52
CA SER A 920 25.22 27.72 -14.77
C SER A 920 26.55 28.49 -14.68
N ILE A 921 26.76 29.26 -13.62
CA ILE A 921 28.01 30.01 -13.39
C ILE A 921 29.21 29.06 -13.30
N TYR A 922 29.05 27.91 -12.62
CA TYR A 922 30.13 26.95 -12.47
C TYR A 922 30.53 26.33 -13.82
N CYS A 923 29.53 25.87 -14.59
CA CYS A 923 29.72 25.18 -15.86
C CYS A 923 30.25 26.10 -16.98
N GLN A 924 30.10 27.42 -16.87
CA GLN A 924 30.72 28.36 -17.84
C GLN A 924 32.25 28.30 -17.84
N ARG A 925 32.88 27.90 -16.73
CA ARG A 925 34.34 27.97 -16.54
C ARG A 925 34.96 26.63 -16.18
N ASN A 926 34.16 25.60 -15.90
CA ASN A 926 34.62 24.31 -15.40
C ASN A 926 33.90 23.15 -16.09
N SER A 927 34.55 21.99 -16.12
CA SER A 927 33.88 20.75 -16.53
C SER A 927 32.80 20.36 -15.53
N PRO A 928 31.60 19.92 -15.97
CA PRO A 928 30.47 19.72 -15.08
C PRO A 928 30.51 18.43 -14.23
N PHE A 929 31.66 17.76 -14.08
CA PHE A 929 31.74 16.46 -13.39
C PHE A 929 31.13 16.48 -11.97
N PHE A 930 30.39 15.41 -11.65
CA PHE A 930 29.80 15.22 -10.32
C PHE A 930 30.89 14.89 -9.29
N CYS A 931 30.95 15.66 -8.20
CA CYS A 931 31.94 15.49 -7.14
C CYS A 931 31.30 14.86 -5.90
N ILE A 932 31.46 13.54 -5.76
CA ILE A 932 30.90 12.79 -4.65
C ILE A 932 31.47 13.22 -3.27
N GLU A 933 32.70 13.73 -3.22
CA GLU A 933 33.34 14.22 -1.98
C GLU A 933 32.59 15.38 -1.32
N ASP A 934 31.94 16.25 -2.12
CA ASP A 934 31.19 17.38 -1.57
C ASP A 934 29.85 16.89 -0.98
N VAL A 935 29.24 15.88 -1.60
CA VAL A 935 28.06 15.19 -1.05
C VAL A 935 28.42 14.40 0.21
N HIS A 936 29.60 13.77 0.24
CA HIS A 936 30.13 13.09 1.43
C HIS A 936 30.22 14.07 2.62
N GLN A 937 30.84 15.24 2.44
CA GLN A 937 30.90 16.30 3.46
C GLN A 937 29.50 16.80 3.90
N LEU A 938 28.55 16.93 2.96
CA LEU A 938 27.18 17.31 3.31
C LEU A 938 26.52 16.25 4.20
N ASN A 939 26.72 14.96 3.91
CA ASN A 939 26.19 13.89 4.73
C ASN A 939 26.90 13.77 6.09
N GLU A 940 28.20 14.08 6.19
CA GLU A 940 28.89 14.24 7.50
C GLU A 940 28.23 15.34 8.35
N LEU A 941 27.95 16.52 7.76
CA LEU A 941 27.26 17.62 8.43
C LEU A 941 25.85 17.22 8.91
N GLN A 942 25.07 16.57 8.04
CA GLN A 942 23.76 16.03 8.42
C GLN A 942 23.88 15.02 9.58
N SER A 943 24.96 14.24 9.60
CA SER A 943 25.22 13.26 10.64
C SER A 943 25.54 13.89 11.99
N MET A 944 26.38 14.91 11.98
CA MET A 944 26.74 15.67 13.17
C MET A 944 25.53 16.44 13.71
N ALA A 945 24.75 17.09 12.84
CA ALA A 945 23.55 17.83 13.24
C ALA A 945 22.51 16.90 13.90
N SER A 946 22.27 15.73 13.31
CA SER A 946 21.44 14.69 13.92
C SER A 946 21.99 14.32 15.29
N ALA A 947 23.24 13.87 15.40
CA ALA A 947 23.80 13.40 16.68
C ALA A 947 23.83 14.48 17.78
N LEU A 948 24.04 15.75 17.43
CA LEU A 948 23.98 16.85 18.39
C LEU A 948 22.59 17.04 18.99
N ASN A 949 21.53 16.95 18.18
CA ASN A 949 20.16 16.99 18.69
C ASN A 949 19.90 15.85 19.71
N HIS A 950 20.45 14.66 19.46
CA HIS A 950 20.34 13.52 20.38
C HIS A 950 21.08 13.76 21.67
N LEU A 951 22.31 14.27 21.56
CA LEU A 951 23.16 14.55 22.69
C LEU A 951 22.51 15.57 23.63
N VAL A 952 21.98 16.65 23.07
CA VAL A 952 21.27 17.67 23.84
C VAL A 952 20.03 17.07 24.51
N ALA A 953 19.19 16.33 23.77
CA ALA A 953 18.01 15.68 24.33
C ALA A 953 18.35 14.70 25.47
N LEU A 954 19.47 13.99 25.37
CA LEU A 954 19.93 13.07 26.41
C LEU A 954 20.44 13.81 27.65
N ILE A 955 21.31 14.81 27.47
CA ILE A 955 21.90 15.57 28.58
C ILE A 955 20.85 16.38 29.33
N GLU A 956 19.86 16.96 28.64
CA GLU A 956 18.73 17.67 29.27
C GLU A 956 17.92 16.79 30.24
N VAL A 957 17.95 15.46 30.04
CA VAL A 957 17.32 14.49 30.95
C VAL A 957 18.31 13.99 32.00
N LEU A 958 19.54 13.65 31.60
CA LEU A 958 20.52 13.04 32.50
C LEU A 958 21.04 14.04 33.55
N CYS A 959 21.27 15.30 33.21
CA CYS A 959 21.78 16.29 34.17
C CYS A 959 20.85 16.46 35.38
N PRO A 960 19.53 16.73 35.23
CA PRO A 960 18.61 16.77 36.37
C PRO A 960 18.47 15.42 37.09
N PHE A 961 18.45 14.31 36.34
CA PHE A 961 18.28 12.98 36.91
C PHE A 961 19.42 12.62 37.88
N TYR A 962 20.68 12.81 37.49
CA TYR A 962 21.82 12.54 38.36
C TYR A 962 21.97 13.49 39.56
N ILE A 963 21.30 14.66 39.53
CA ILE A 963 21.29 15.61 40.65
C ILE A 963 20.20 15.25 41.67
N SER A 964 19.01 14.91 41.18
CA SER A 964 17.81 14.77 42.01
C SER A 964 17.44 13.33 42.38
N ASN A 965 17.88 12.34 41.61
CA ASN A 965 17.41 10.95 41.66
C ASN A 965 15.87 10.81 41.59
N LEU A 966 15.17 11.78 41.01
CA LEU A 966 13.72 11.71 40.79
C LEU A 966 13.42 11.16 39.39
N ASP A 967 12.47 10.23 39.29
CA ASP A 967 12.02 9.66 38.01
C ASP A 967 11.09 10.59 37.22
N GLU A 968 10.43 11.50 37.92
CA GLU A 968 9.57 12.55 37.36
C GLU A 968 10.09 13.92 37.77
N PHE A 969 10.51 14.68 36.77
CA PHE A 969 10.81 16.09 36.89
C PHE A 969 10.26 16.78 35.65
N ASP A 970 9.63 17.93 35.84
CA ASP A 970 9.16 18.72 34.71
C ASP A 970 10.38 19.22 33.93
N THR A 971 10.52 18.84 32.65
CA THR A 971 11.56 19.42 31.77
C THR A 971 10.97 20.42 30.79
N SER A 972 9.69 20.79 30.93
CA SER A 972 9.04 21.74 30.02
C SER A 972 9.72 23.12 30.04
N HIS A 973 10.27 23.52 31.19
CA HIS A 973 11.07 24.73 31.35
C HIS A 973 12.52 24.60 30.84
N LEU A 974 13.02 23.37 30.65
CA LEU A 974 14.35 23.09 30.10
C LEU A 974 14.34 22.91 28.58
N LYS A 975 13.20 22.59 27.97
CA LYS A 975 13.08 22.51 26.50
C LYS A 975 13.47 23.86 25.88
N ASN A 976 14.65 23.89 25.26
CA ASN A 976 15.31 25.05 24.64
C ASN A 976 16.08 26.00 25.59
N SER A 977 16.47 25.59 26.80
CA SER A 977 17.18 26.50 27.72
C SER A 977 18.69 26.61 27.46
N PHE A 978 19.36 25.54 27.00
CA PHE A 978 20.84 25.53 26.95
C PHE A 978 21.45 25.79 25.57
N ILE A 979 20.90 25.20 24.51
CA ILE A 979 21.29 25.43 23.12
C ILE A 979 20.15 24.99 22.20
N SER A 980 19.92 25.72 21.11
CA SER A 980 18.96 25.34 20.08
C SER A 980 19.65 25.21 18.73
N PHE A 981 19.05 24.44 17.83
CA PHE A 981 19.47 24.33 16.45
C PHE A 981 18.35 24.78 15.54
N TYR A 982 18.71 25.42 14.43
CA TYR A 982 17.76 25.61 13.33
C TYR A 982 17.12 24.26 12.95
N PRO A 983 15.82 24.22 12.62
CA PRO A 983 15.17 23.01 12.14
C PRO A 983 15.96 22.36 11.00
N LEU A 984 16.01 21.03 10.97
CA LEU A 984 16.86 20.31 10.03
C LEU A 984 16.45 20.54 8.57
N TRP A 985 15.14 20.70 8.31
CA TRP A 985 14.66 21.08 6.98
C TRP A 985 15.09 22.50 6.56
N MET A 986 15.48 23.36 7.50
CA MET A 986 15.96 24.71 7.23
C MET A 986 17.47 24.75 7.03
N LEU A 987 18.22 24.05 7.90
CA LEU A 987 19.67 23.87 7.76
C LEU A 987 20.02 23.27 6.40
N PHE A 988 19.29 22.24 6.00
CA PHE A 988 19.55 21.48 4.78
C PHE A 988 18.45 21.67 3.73
N ALA A 989 17.89 22.87 3.59
CA ALA A 989 16.72 23.13 2.75
C ALA A 989 16.80 22.56 1.32
N SER A 990 17.97 22.70 0.66
CA SER A 990 18.25 22.10 -0.65
C SER A 990 19.70 21.63 -0.74
N GLY A 991 19.89 20.31 -0.81
CA GLY A 991 21.20 19.68 -1.01
C GLY A 991 21.82 20.07 -2.35
N ARG A 992 21.01 20.17 -3.41
CA ARG A 992 21.45 20.62 -4.73
C ARG A 992 22.01 22.03 -4.70
N LEU A 993 21.33 22.96 -4.03
CA LEU A 993 21.82 24.33 -3.88
C LEU A 993 23.14 24.38 -3.11
N LEU A 994 23.21 23.67 -1.98
CA LEU A 994 24.41 23.58 -1.15
C LEU A 994 25.59 23.02 -1.94
N TYR A 995 25.35 21.97 -2.71
CA TYR A 995 26.34 21.35 -3.59
C TYR A 995 26.88 22.36 -4.61
N TRP A 996 26.02 23.02 -5.39
CA TRP A 996 26.49 23.93 -6.45
C TRP A 996 27.17 25.20 -5.91
N ILE A 997 26.72 25.75 -4.79
CA ILE A 997 27.43 26.85 -4.11
C ILE A 997 28.79 26.35 -3.60
N GLY A 998 28.86 25.16 -3.01
CA GLY A 998 30.12 24.54 -2.59
C GLY A 998 31.11 24.38 -3.75
N ARG A 999 30.66 23.86 -4.91
CA ARG A 999 31.48 23.73 -6.13
C ARG A 999 32.03 25.07 -6.61
N LEU A 1000 31.20 26.12 -6.60
CA LEU A 1000 31.63 27.46 -6.97
C LEU A 1000 32.69 28.00 -6.03
N LEU A 1001 32.46 27.90 -4.71
CA LEU A 1001 33.41 28.39 -3.72
C LEU A 1001 34.73 27.63 -3.78
N GLN A 1002 34.71 26.34 -4.13
CA GLN A 1002 35.93 25.56 -4.31
C GLN A 1002 36.79 26.08 -5.49
N SER A 1003 36.17 26.65 -6.53
CA SER A 1003 36.88 27.27 -7.66
C SER A 1003 37.45 28.67 -7.38
N ILE A 1004 37.19 29.21 -6.18
CA ILE A 1004 37.64 30.54 -5.74
C ILE A 1004 38.81 30.38 -4.77
N ASP A 1005 39.74 31.33 -4.82
CA ASP A 1005 40.85 31.41 -3.88
C ASP A 1005 40.34 31.38 -2.42
N PRO A 1006 40.90 30.53 -1.53
CA PRO A 1006 40.43 30.40 -0.15
C PRO A 1006 40.26 31.73 0.61
N SER A 1007 41.11 32.73 0.36
CA SER A 1007 41.06 34.03 1.04
C SER A 1007 39.84 34.87 0.65
N GLU A 1008 39.32 34.68 -0.57
CA GLU A 1008 38.22 35.45 -1.15
C GLU A 1008 36.84 34.81 -0.91
N ARG A 1009 36.79 33.52 -0.55
CA ARG A 1009 35.53 32.76 -0.42
C ARG A 1009 34.54 33.43 0.55
N PHE A 1010 35.02 33.88 1.71
CA PHE A 1010 34.19 34.50 2.74
C PHE A 1010 33.53 35.79 2.23
N HIS A 1011 34.31 36.66 1.59
CA HIS A 1011 33.82 37.91 1.00
C HIS A 1011 32.84 37.66 -0.14
N LYS A 1012 33.11 36.67 -0.99
CA LYS A 1012 32.22 36.26 -2.07
C LYS A 1012 30.85 35.83 -1.55
N VAL A 1013 30.81 35.09 -0.45
CA VAL A 1013 29.55 34.62 0.13
C VAL A 1013 28.72 35.78 0.66
N ILE A 1014 29.32 36.68 1.46
CA ILE A 1014 28.61 37.80 2.08
C ILE A 1014 28.11 38.81 1.04
N ASN A 1015 28.94 39.15 0.05
CA ASN A 1015 28.66 40.25 -0.86
C ASN A 1015 27.89 39.81 -2.11
N ASP A 1016 28.05 38.57 -2.57
CA ASP A 1016 27.44 38.12 -3.83
C ASP A 1016 26.35 37.07 -3.65
N TRP A 1017 26.58 36.04 -2.83
CA TRP A 1017 25.64 34.90 -2.74
C TRP A 1017 24.54 35.13 -1.73
N LEU A 1018 24.86 35.62 -0.53
CA LEU A 1018 23.87 35.87 0.51
C LEU A 1018 22.74 36.80 0.04
N PRO A 1019 23.00 37.94 -0.65
CA PRO A 1019 21.92 38.79 -1.17
C PRO A 1019 21.08 38.11 -2.25
N LYS A 1020 21.65 37.24 -3.08
CA LYS A 1020 20.91 36.51 -4.13
C LYS A 1020 19.96 35.45 -3.57
N LEU A 1021 20.28 34.88 -2.41
CA LEU A 1021 19.45 33.87 -1.74
C LEU A 1021 18.25 34.50 -1.01
N LEU A 1022 18.26 35.81 -0.78
CA LEU A 1022 17.13 36.52 -0.18
C LEU A 1022 16.05 36.82 -1.22
N ILE A 1023 14.81 36.52 -0.86
CA ILE A 1023 13.63 36.81 -1.67
C ILE A 1023 13.32 38.30 -1.57
N LYS A 1024 13.02 38.93 -2.71
CA LYS A 1024 12.63 40.35 -2.73
C LYS A 1024 11.34 40.56 -1.95
N THR A 1025 11.44 41.28 -0.83
CA THR A 1025 10.32 41.73 0.00
C THR A 1025 10.30 43.26 0.09
N ASN A 1026 9.24 43.84 0.66
CA ASN A 1026 9.16 45.28 0.91
C ASN A 1026 10.25 45.79 1.88
N PHE A 1027 10.89 44.89 2.62
CA PHE A 1027 11.93 45.17 3.61
C PHE A 1027 13.30 44.61 3.19
N ILE A 1028 13.55 44.47 1.88
CA ILE A 1028 14.74 43.78 1.37
C ILE A 1028 16.07 44.34 1.90
N SER A 1029 16.17 45.66 2.11
CA SER A 1029 17.37 46.28 2.70
C SER A 1029 17.58 45.83 4.15
N GLN A 1030 16.55 45.93 4.99
CA GLN A 1030 16.58 45.48 6.38
C GLN A 1030 16.83 43.97 6.48
N GLN A 1031 16.23 43.18 5.59
CA GLN A 1031 16.42 41.74 5.51
C GLN A 1031 17.89 41.40 5.20
N GLN A 1032 18.48 42.09 4.22
CA GLN A 1032 19.87 41.92 3.84
C GLN A 1032 20.82 42.31 4.99
N ASP A 1033 20.59 43.46 5.63
CA ASP A 1033 21.40 43.92 6.76
C ASP A 1033 21.36 42.93 7.93
N CYS A 1034 20.17 42.40 8.26
CA CYS A 1034 20.01 41.37 9.29
C CYS A 1034 20.79 40.10 8.93
N ALA A 1035 20.63 39.58 7.72
CA ALA A 1035 21.29 38.35 7.28
C ALA A 1035 22.83 38.49 7.27
N GLN A 1036 23.35 39.62 6.78
CA GLN A 1036 24.81 39.88 6.77
C GLN A 1036 25.38 40.00 8.19
N ARG A 1037 24.64 40.66 9.09
CA ARG A 1037 25.01 40.77 10.50
C ARG A 1037 25.04 39.41 11.18
N ASP A 1038 24.04 38.56 10.97
CA ASP A 1038 23.98 37.25 11.59
C ASP A 1038 25.05 36.30 11.04
N PHE A 1039 25.36 36.39 9.73
CA PHE A 1039 26.48 35.68 9.14
C PHE A 1039 27.81 36.12 9.76
N THR A 1040 28.02 37.42 9.96
CA THR A 1040 29.23 37.94 10.60
C THR A 1040 29.33 37.50 12.06
N LYS A 1041 28.22 37.56 12.82
CA LYS A 1041 28.13 37.09 14.21
C LYS A 1041 28.49 35.61 14.33
N LEU A 1042 27.98 34.76 13.43
CA LEU A 1042 28.27 33.33 13.43
C LEU A 1042 29.79 33.06 13.40
N PHE A 1043 30.52 33.70 12.49
CA PHE A 1043 31.96 33.44 12.35
C PHE A 1043 32.81 34.11 13.44
N ASN A 1044 32.36 35.22 14.01
CA ASN A 1044 32.96 35.78 15.22
C ASN A 1044 32.80 34.82 16.40
N LEU A 1045 31.61 34.22 16.55
CA LEU A 1045 31.34 33.23 17.57
C LEU A 1045 32.17 31.96 17.35
N ILE A 1046 32.27 31.46 16.12
CA ILE A 1046 33.12 30.29 15.80
C ILE A 1046 34.55 30.49 16.27
N ASN A 1047 35.14 31.67 16.06
CA ASN A 1047 36.51 31.96 16.52
C ASN A 1047 36.61 32.06 18.05
N LYS A 1048 35.54 32.43 18.75
CA LYS A 1048 35.50 32.54 20.21
C LYS A 1048 35.32 31.18 20.88
N LEU A 1049 34.53 30.29 20.28
CA LEU A 1049 34.23 28.95 20.81
C LEU A 1049 35.32 27.91 20.50
N ASN A 1050 36.03 28.08 19.39
CA ASN A 1050 37.07 27.16 18.91
C ASN A 1050 38.41 27.43 19.59
#